data_AF-G8QVK1-F1
#
_entry.id   AF-G8QVK1-F1
#
_cell.length_a   1.000
_cell.length_b   1.000
_cell.length_c   1.000
_cell.angle_alpha   90.00
_cell.angle_beta   90.00
_cell.angle_gamma   90.00
#
_symmetry.space_group_name_H-M   'P 1'
#
loop_
_entity.id
_entity.type
_entity.pdbx_description
1 polymer ?
#
loop_
_entity_poly.entity_id
_entity_poly.type
_entity_poly.pdbx_seq_one_letter_code
_entity_poly.pdbx_strand_id
1 'polypeptide(L)'
;MDISGPVSIAEGLWWVGDDLCSAELHCNPYLLLDKGSAVLFDPGSVLDVEIVMAKVKMLIPLEKLEAIVVSHQDPDLCSAIPMLEQNGFSGCICCHERAATIIQFYGVKSPFYYVDQNNFRYQMKNGNDLRFLYAPYLHFPAAIMTYLQRQKAVITGDLFGAIANNWYLYASEDYHESMKTFHEIYMPSHEILEPVMNQLLKLDIHLICPQHGSIIVNDCKKYIEILKNLECGFFLKPLRKNLMEAGGYPQLCNQVIKRYFSIYGVKKVRETFEGSGFVLDYQKKTIESSPFSDNSIWEEFFDLVFSKKGMPWITIIFPLVEKMTKEYSIPLPKPFKSLMFTFQQNVDLMTEKNQELEKKRLALQDSLQDAQNRCPITGLHNQMFFNRFFSSEMKKFNYEETTFGLVLLSIDNLSNINLDFGRIEGDDALKTLTYYLKEAFPGKDEYHFKLQGGVFALYLPGTKRKEILERTDRLCATVSDSEAFIVPSTISIGLFHTDRIENTKRFSNEELEEVALQTALYRLKLAKRQGGNKVVADSSKVWNANSSIRIVLAANPGIEKKLIEEALKREGYILFLASNGLEARTLIEKENPDIIISELMTSKLSAFTLRKELMKKSAYSDIPFILFSSNKNENTVSRSIGLGISHFFACPVMLIELIGVVGLYASSLLQQEA
;
A
#
# COMPACT_ATOMS: atom_id res chain seq x y z
N MET A 1 37.74 -32.68 8.96
CA MET A 1 36.66 -33.17 8.09
C MET A 1 36.73 -32.35 6.82
N ASP A 2 36.62 -32.98 5.65
CA ASP A 2 36.57 -32.24 4.39
C ASP A 2 35.16 -31.64 4.24
N ILE A 3 35.10 -30.31 4.27
CA ILE A 3 33.86 -29.53 4.16
C ILE A 3 33.77 -28.80 2.82
N SER A 4 34.67 -29.09 1.87
CA SER A 4 34.65 -28.51 0.53
C SER A 4 33.43 -28.96 -0.30
N GLY A 5 32.90 -30.15 0.01
CA GLY A 5 31.67 -30.70 -0.57
C GLY A 5 30.49 -30.72 0.40
N PRO A 6 29.34 -31.26 -0.04
CA PRO A 6 28.20 -31.51 0.84
C PRO A 6 28.54 -32.58 1.90
N VAL A 7 28.15 -32.34 3.16
CA VAL A 7 28.43 -33.25 4.28
C VAL A 7 27.14 -33.93 4.72
N SER A 8 27.07 -35.26 4.70
CA SER A 8 25.91 -36.00 5.21
C SER A 8 25.92 -35.97 6.75
N ILE A 9 24.87 -35.41 7.34
CA ILE A 9 24.74 -35.24 8.80
C ILE A 9 23.71 -36.20 9.41
N ALA A 10 22.75 -36.68 8.62
CA ALA A 10 21.86 -37.79 8.94
C ALA A 10 21.36 -38.45 7.64
N GLU A 11 20.57 -39.52 7.74
CA GLU A 11 20.03 -40.22 6.57
C GLU A 11 19.23 -39.27 5.67
N GLY A 12 19.76 -39.00 4.46
CA GLY A 12 19.15 -38.09 3.50
C GLY A 12 19.27 -36.59 3.84
N LEU A 13 19.84 -36.23 5.00
CA LEU A 13 20.02 -34.85 5.42
C LEU A 13 21.49 -34.43 5.27
N TRP A 14 21.72 -33.32 4.59
CA TRP A 14 23.03 -32.83 4.21
C TRP A 14 23.22 -31.40 4.68
N TRP A 15 24.41 -31.07 5.17
CA TRP A 15 24.87 -29.70 5.29
C TRP A 15 25.50 -29.26 3.96
N VAL A 16 25.07 -28.11 3.46
CA VAL A 16 25.49 -27.55 2.16
C VAL A 16 25.95 -26.09 2.27
N GLY A 17 26.33 -25.66 3.48
CA GLY A 17 26.88 -24.33 3.77
C GLY A 17 28.33 -24.17 3.36
N ASP A 18 28.99 -23.12 3.86
CA ASP A 18 30.37 -22.78 3.49
C ASP A 18 31.20 -22.29 4.66
N ASP A 19 32.53 -22.43 4.57
CA ASP A 19 33.49 -21.99 5.58
C ASP A 19 34.12 -20.61 5.33
N LEU A 20 33.77 -19.90 4.23
CA LEU A 20 34.40 -18.61 3.90
C LEU A 20 34.10 -17.54 4.96
N CYS A 21 35.06 -17.47 5.86
CA CYS A 21 35.15 -16.61 7.00
C CYS A 21 35.64 -15.21 6.56
N SER A 22 34.70 -14.35 6.19
CA SER A 22 34.90 -12.89 6.34
C SER A 22 33.96 -12.28 7.38
N ALA A 23 32.98 -13.04 7.88
CA ALA A 23 32.03 -12.63 8.90
C ALA A 23 32.13 -13.54 10.13
N GLU A 24 32.02 -12.95 11.33
CA GLU A 24 32.01 -13.68 12.61
C GLU A 24 30.74 -14.55 12.78
N LEU A 25 29.73 -14.34 11.93
CA LEU A 25 28.43 -15.01 11.94
C LEU A 25 28.32 -15.97 10.75
N HIS A 26 28.51 -17.27 11.02
CA HIS A 26 28.48 -18.35 10.02
C HIS A 26 27.04 -18.80 9.72
N CYS A 27 26.70 -19.13 8.47
CA CYS A 27 25.38 -19.61 8.07
C CYS A 27 25.39 -21.10 7.67
N ASN A 28 24.37 -21.85 8.07
CA ASN A 28 24.24 -23.29 7.84
C ASN A 28 22.97 -23.61 7.03
N PRO A 29 23.06 -23.58 5.69
CA PRO A 29 22.06 -24.19 4.82
C PRO A 29 22.05 -25.72 4.92
N TYR A 30 20.85 -26.31 4.94
CA TYR A 30 20.65 -27.77 5.00
C TYR A 30 19.80 -28.26 3.84
N LEU A 31 20.11 -29.43 3.27
CA LEU A 31 19.34 -30.06 2.21
C LEU A 31 18.81 -31.42 2.68
N LEU A 32 17.50 -31.59 2.66
CA LEU A 32 16.87 -32.90 2.80
C LEU A 32 16.61 -33.48 1.42
N LEU A 33 17.14 -34.67 1.15
CA LEU A 33 16.93 -35.46 -0.06
C LEU A 33 16.37 -36.83 0.33
N ASP A 34 15.12 -37.11 -0.02
CA ASP A 34 14.49 -38.41 0.23
C ASP A 34 13.74 -38.92 -0.99
N LYS A 35 14.12 -40.10 -1.47
CA LYS A 35 13.51 -40.79 -2.63
C LYS A 35 13.31 -39.89 -3.86
N GLY A 36 14.25 -38.97 -4.11
CA GLY A 36 14.22 -38.05 -5.25
C GLY A 36 13.45 -36.74 -5.04
N SER A 37 12.76 -36.59 -3.89
CA SER A 37 12.20 -35.33 -3.42
C SER A 37 13.23 -34.56 -2.60
N ALA A 38 13.37 -33.26 -2.82
CA ALA A 38 14.34 -32.44 -2.10
C ALA A 38 13.77 -31.10 -1.62
N VAL A 39 14.17 -30.73 -0.40
CA VAL A 39 13.84 -29.45 0.24
C VAL A 39 15.11 -28.84 0.83
N LEU A 40 15.35 -27.58 0.49
CA LEU A 40 16.48 -26.80 0.99
C LEU A 40 15.98 -25.89 2.13
N PHE A 41 16.69 -25.87 3.25
CA PHE A 41 16.38 -25.05 4.41
C PHE A 41 17.39 -23.92 4.51
N ASP A 42 16.89 -22.70 4.72
CA ASP A 42 17.68 -21.49 4.97
C ASP A 42 18.85 -21.36 3.99
N PRO A 43 18.58 -21.13 2.70
CA PRO A 43 19.55 -21.27 1.60
C PRO A 43 20.76 -20.33 1.66
N GLY A 44 20.76 -19.39 2.59
CA GLY A 44 21.86 -18.48 2.82
C GLY A 44 21.62 -17.10 2.21
N SER A 45 22.71 -16.39 2.03
CA SER A 45 22.75 -15.00 1.57
C SER A 45 23.29 -14.88 0.15
N VAL A 46 23.25 -13.66 -0.38
CA VAL A 46 23.95 -13.34 -1.65
C VAL A 46 25.47 -13.53 -1.59
N LEU A 47 26.07 -13.66 -0.40
CA LEU A 47 27.51 -13.81 -0.22
C LEU A 47 27.99 -15.26 -0.41
N ASP A 48 27.17 -16.24 -0.05
CA ASP A 48 27.51 -17.66 0.02
C ASP A 48 26.69 -18.54 -0.96
N VAL A 49 25.66 -17.98 -1.60
CA VAL A 49 24.76 -18.71 -2.51
C VAL A 49 25.47 -19.47 -3.63
N GLU A 50 26.59 -18.97 -4.18
CA GLU A 50 27.31 -19.69 -5.25
C GLU A 50 27.83 -21.05 -4.77
N ILE A 51 28.31 -21.10 -3.53
CA ILE A 51 28.88 -22.30 -2.92
C ILE A 51 27.77 -23.24 -2.49
N VAL A 52 26.72 -22.70 -1.86
CA VAL A 52 25.53 -23.46 -1.49
C VAL A 52 24.93 -24.12 -2.74
N MET A 53 24.75 -23.34 -3.81
CA MET A 53 24.24 -23.83 -5.08
C MET A 53 25.14 -24.90 -5.70
N ALA A 54 26.47 -24.73 -5.66
CA ALA A 54 27.40 -25.74 -6.16
C ALA A 54 27.28 -27.06 -5.39
N LYS A 55 27.24 -27.00 -4.05
CA LYS A 55 27.09 -28.18 -3.18
C LYS A 55 25.73 -28.86 -3.37
N VAL A 56 24.65 -28.10 -3.54
CA VAL A 56 23.32 -28.65 -3.86
C VAL A 56 23.34 -29.34 -5.22
N LYS A 57 23.91 -28.72 -6.26
CA LYS A 57 24.00 -29.29 -7.62
C LYS A 57 24.81 -30.60 -7.67
N MET A 58 25.74 -30.83 -6.73
CA MET A 58 26.43 -32.12 -6.59
C MET A 58 25.51 -33.26 -6.15
N LEU A 59 24.41 -32.93 -5.46
CA LEU A 59 23.44 -33.91 -4.94
C LEU A 59 22.20 -34.01 -5.83
N ILE A 60 21.67 -32.88 -6.29
CA ILE A 60 20.43 -32.82 -7.08
C ILE A 60 20.36 -31.53 -7.94
N PRO A 61 19.84 -31.58 -9.18
CA PRO A 61 19.56 -30.38 -9.96
C PRO A 61 18.58 -29.43 -9.24
N LEU A 62 18.78 -28.11 -9.37
CA LEU A 62 17.96 -27.10 -8.70
C LEU A 62 16.48 -27.16 -9.13
N GLU A 63 16.23 -27.54 -10.37
CA GLU A 63 14.89 -27.70 -10.96
C GLU A 63 14.08 -28.80 -10.27
N LYS A 64 14.75 -29.71 -9.55
CA LYS A 64 14.10 -30.80 -8.79
C LYS A 64 13.86 -30.46 -7.32
N LEU A 65 14.32 -29.32 -6.83
CA LEU A 65 13.95 -28.86 -5.50
C LEU A 65 12.45 -28.54 -5.47
N GLU A 66 11.73 -29.16 -4.53
CA GLU A 66 10.28 -29.01 -4.40
C GLU A 66 9.91 -27.73 -3.67
N ALA A 67 10.70 -27.41 -2.64
CA ALA A 67 10.53 -26.23 -1.84
C ALA A 67 11.85 -25.72 -1.28
N ILE A 68 11.87 -24.43 -0.97
CA ILE A 68 12.84 -23.82 -0.07
C ILE A 68 12.08 -23.44 1.20
N VAL A 69 12.51 -23.95 2.35
CA VAL A 69 11.99 -23.56 3.66
C VAL A 69 12.83 -22.43 4.21
N VAL A 70 12.15 -21.42 4.74
CA VAL A 70 12.77 -20.20 5.26
C VAL A 70 12.26 -19.96 6.68
N SER A 71 13.15 -20.02 7.66
CA SER A 71 12.82 -19.93 9.09
C SER A 71 12.30 -18.55 9.51
N HIS A 72 12.81 -17.47 8.93
CA HIS A 72 12.37 -16.08 9.09
C HIS A 72 12.88 -15.19 7.94
N GLN A 73 12.69 -13.87 7.99
CA GLN A 73 12.94 -12.95 6.86
C GLN A 73 14.36 -12.40 6.75
N ASP A 74 15.28 -12.77 7.64
CA ASP A 74 16.57 -12.07 7.72
C ASP A 74 17.45 -12.33 6.49
N PRO A 75 18.27 -11.33 6.08
CA PRO A 75 18.96 -11.36 4.79
C PRO A 75 19.99 -12.49 4.68
N ASP A 76 20.54 -12.94 5.79
CA ASP A 76 21.59 -13.95 5.88
C ASP A 76 21.12 -15.36 5.50
N LEU A 77 19.80 -15.61 5.45
CA LEU A 77 19.25 -16.93 5.09
C LEU A 77 18.31 -16.92 3.89
N CYS A 78 17.65 -15.79 3.55
CA CYS A 78 16.64 -15.77 2.49
C CYS A 78 17.04 -14.94 1.26
N SER A 79 18.07 -14.09 1.34
CA SER A 79 18.44 -13.23 0.20
C SER A 79 19.04 -14.01 -0.98
N ALA A 80 19.44 -15.28 -0.79
CA ALA A 80 19.89 -16.17 -1.85
C ALA A 80 18.79 -16.60 -2.84
N ILE A 81 17.50 -16.51 -2.46
CA ILE A 81 16.38 -17.10 -3.21
C ILE A 81 16.32 -16.61 -4.67
N PRO A 82 16.38 -15.30 -4.98
CA PRO A 82 16.32 -14.83 -6.38
C PRO A 82 17.46 -15.39 -7.25
N MET A 83 18.64 -15.64 -6.67
CA MET A 83 19.77 -16.21 -7.40
C MET A 83 19.56 -17.71 -7.67
N LEU A 84 18.95 -18.44 -6.74
CA LEU A 84 18.53 -19.83 -6.96
C LEU A 84 17.46 -19.91 -8.07
N GLU A 85 16.49 -18.98 -8.09
CA GLU A 85 15.46 -18.89 -9.14
C GLU A 85 16.08 -18.64 -10.53
N GLN A 86 17.02 -17.70 -10.63
CA GLN A 86 17.75 -17.41 -11.87
C GLN A 86 18.54 -18.63 -12.39
N ASN A 87 18.89 -19.56 -11.51
CA ASN A 87 19.67 -20.75 -11.81
C ASN A 87 18.82 -22.04 -11.93
N GLY A 88 17.50 -21.93 -12.00
CA GLY A 88 16.60 -23.03 -12.34
C GLY A 88 15.68 -23.50 -11.21
N PHE A 89 15.76 -22.93 -10.00
CA PHE A 89 14.79 -23.23 -8.96
C PHE A 89 13.38 -22.74 -9.36
N SER A 90 12.38 -23.61 -9.23
CA SER A 90 10.99 -23.31 -9.57
C SER A 90 9.97 -23.90 -8.58
N GLY A 91 10.41 -24.27 -7.38
CA GLY A 91 9.55 -24.80 -6.31
C GLY A 91 8.77 -23.70 -5.60
N CYS A 92 8.21 -23.99 -4.43
CA CYS A 92 7.59 -22.98 -3.57
C CYS A 92 8.51 -22.52 -2.44
N ILE A 93 8.24 -21.34 -1.88
CA ILE A 93 8.91 -20.83 -0.68
C ILE A 93 8.01 -21.10 0.53
N CYS A 94 8.39 -22.06 1.36
CA CYS A 94 7.69 -22.42 2.58
C CYS A 94 8.15 -21.55 3.75
N CYS A 95 7.28 -20.66 4.21
CA CYS A 95 7.54 -19.81 5.37
C CYS A 95 6.23 -19.40 6.04
N HIS A 96 6.30 -18.70 7.17
CA HIS A 96 5.12 -18.06 7.74
C HIS A 96 4.66 -16.88 6.86
N GLU A 97 3.35 -16.62 6.75
CA GLU A 97 2.78 -15.46 6.03
C GLU A 97 3.47 -14.12 6.38
N ARG A 98 3.79 -13.87 7.66
CA ARG A 98 4.47 -12.64 8.07
C ARG A 98 5.88 -12.49 7.51
N ALA A 99 6.61 -13.59 7.37
CA ALA A 99 7.93 -13.58 6.75
C ALA A 99 7.82 -13.31 5.24
N ALA A 100 6.84 -13.92 4.56
CA ALA A 100 6.60 -13.74 3.13
C ALA A 100 6.36 -12.26 2.76
N THR A 101 5.63 -11.52 3.59
CA THR A 101 5.38 -10.08 3.40
C THR A 101 6.65 -9.25 3.27
N ILE A 102 7.76 -9.69 3.88
CA ILE A 102 9.05 -9.01 3.81
C ILE A 102 9.93 -9.65 2.73
N ILE A 103 9.98 -10.99 2.66
CA ILE A 103 10.81 -11.73 1.70
C ILE A 103 10.47 -11.38 0.25
N GLN A 104 9.20 -11.08 -0.07
CA GLN A 104 8.80 -10.67 -1.42
C GLN A 104 9.57 -9.44 -1.95
N PHE A 105 10.09 -8.57 -1.08
CA PHE A 105 10.85 -7.37 -1.49
C PHE A 105 12.22 -7.70 -2.10
N TYR A 106 12.72 -8.93 -1.95
CA TYR A 106 13.89 -9.41 -2.70
C TYR A 106 13.57 -9.70 -4.17
N GLY A 107 12.31 -9.56 -4.60
CA GLY A 107 11.89 -9.85 -5.98
C GLY A 107 11.68 -11.34 -6.24
N VAL A 108 11.38 -12.12 -5.20
CA VAL A 108 11.06 -13.55 -5.27
C VAL A 108 9.85 -13.77 -6.18
N LYS A 109 9.99 -14.67 -7.16
CA LYS A 109 8.94 -15.00 -8.14
C LYS A 109 8.20 -16.29 -7.82
N SER A 110 8.84 -17.18 -7.08
CA SER A 110 8.30 -18.47 -6.65
C SER A 110 7.09 -18.26 -5.76
N PRO A 111 6.06 -19.14 -5.87
CA PRO A 111 4.88 -19.03 -5.03
C PRO A 111 5.23 -19.25 -3.56
N PHE A 112 4.67 -18.43 -2.68
CA PHE A 112 4.77 -18.65 -1.24
C PHE A 112 3.78 -19.73 -0.78
N TYR A 113 4.25 -20.59 0.11
CA TYR A 113 3.46 -21.58 0.83
C TYR A 113 3.44 -21.19 2.32
N TYR A 114 2.31 -20.66 2.78
CA TYR A 114 2.16 -20.18 4.16
C TYR A 114 1.93 -21.33 5.12
N VAL A 115 2.95 -21.69 5.90
CA VAL A 115 2.90 -22.86 6.78
C VAL A 115 1.85 -22.72 7.88
N ASP A 116 1.61 -21.50 8.35
CA ASP A 116 0.62 -21.15 9.38
C ASP A 116 -0.83 -21.35 8.91
N GLN A 117 -1.08 -21.21 7.60
CA GLN A 117 -2.38 -21.49 6.98
C GLN A 117 -2.55 -22.99 6.62
N ASN A 118 -1.48 -23.78 6.74
CA ASN A 118 -1.45 -25.20 6.36
C ASN A 118 -1.12 -26.10 7.56
N ASN A 119 -1.62 -25.75 8.75
CA ASN A 119 -1.46 -26.52 9.98
C ASN A 119 0.00 -26.85 10.33
N PHE A 120 0.94 -25.98 9.95
CA PHE A 120 2.37 -26.16 10.14
C PHE A 120 2.87 -27.50 9.56
N ARG A 121 2.38 -27.86 8.37
CA ARG A 121 2.82 -29.04 7.61
C ARG A 121 3.07 -28.70 6.14
N TYR A 122 3.96 -29.45 5.52
CA TYR A 122 4.14 -29.47 4.06
C TYR A 122 4.30 -30.91 3.60
N GLN A 123 3.44 -31.34 2.67
CA GLN A 123 3.49 -32.70 2.11
C GLN A 123 4.41 -32.71 0.89
N MET A 124 5.53 -33.44 1.00
CA MET A 124 6.48 -33.64 -0.10
C MET A 124 5.90 -34.58 -1.16
N LYS A 125 6.40 -34.52 -2.40
CA LYS A 125 5.86 -35.35 -3.51
C LYS A 125 6.06 -36.85 -3.29
N ASN A 126 7.06 -37.25 -2.51
CA ASN A 126 7.28 -38.64 -2.12
C ASN A 126 6.29 -39.16 -1.06
N GLY A 127 5.37 -38.32 -0.58
CA GLY A 127 4.33 -38.66 0.40
C GLY A 127 4.73 -38.42 1.87
N ASN A 128 5.96 -37.98 2.15
CA ASN A 128 6.37 -37.63 3.51
C ASN A 128 5.90 -36.22 3.89
N ASP A 129 5.64 -36.02 5.17
CA ASP A 129 5.31 -34.70 5.72
C ASP A 129 6.53 -34.07 6.40
N LEU A 130 6.79 -32.80 6.07
CA LEU A 130 7.58 -31.91 6.91
C LEU A 130 6.67 -31.30 7.98
N ARG A 131 7.11 -31.36 9.24
CA ARG A 131 6.42 -30.76 10.37
C ARG A 131 7.14 -29.50 10.81
N PHE A 132 6.45 -28.37 10.76
CA PHE A 132 6.97 -27.11 11.29
C PHE A 132 6.59 -26.95 12.77
N LEU A 133 7.47 -26.33 13.54
CA LEU A 133 7.26 -25.93 14.92
C LEU A 133 7.29 -24.41 14.98
N TYR A 134 6.28 -23.82 15.60
CA TYR A 134 6.18 -22.37 15.73
C TYR A 134 7.02 -21.88 16.91
N ALA A 135 7.91 -20.91 16.68
CA ALA A 135 8.81 -20.33 17.68
C ALA A 135 8.64 -18.80 17.72
N PRO A 136 7.46 -18.31 18.14
CA PRO A 136 7.14 -16.89 18.03
C PRO A 136 8.13 -16.03 18.82
N TYR A 137 8.62 -14.97 18.19
CA TYR A 137 9.57 -14.01 18.75
C TYR A 137 10.96 -14.57 19.08
N LEU A 138 11.37 -15.71 18.50
CA LEU A 138 12.71 -16.29 18.70
C LEU A 138 13.55 -16.30 17.40
N HIS A 139 14.10 -15.17 16.95
CA HIS A 139 13.86 -13.80 17.47
C HIS A 139 12.75 -13.05 16.71
N PHE A 140 12.29 -13.58 15.57
CA PHE A 140 11.23 -12.99 14.77
C PHE A 140 9.84 -13.40 15.26
N PRO A 141 8.83 -12.48 15.33
CA PRO A 141 7.47 -12.78 15.76
C PRO A 141 6.82 -14.01 15.13
N ALA A 142 7.23 -14.37 13.92
CA ALA A 142 6.68 -15.48 13.16
C ALA A 142 7.74 -16.53 12.77
N ALA A 143 8.81 -16.67 13.56
CA ALA A 143 9.86 -17.65 13.30
C ALA A 143 9.34 -19.09 13.37
N ILE A 144 9.89 -19.94 12.50
CA ILE A 144 9.55 -21.36 12.42
C ILE A 144 10.80 -22.23 12.49
N MET A 145 10.64 -23.43 13.04
CA MET A 145 11.62 -24.51 13.00
C MET A 145 11.02 -25.69 12.23
N THR A 146 11.86 -26.61 11.75
CA THR A 146 11.38 -27.85 11.09
C THR A 146 11.84 -29.08 11.85
N TYR A 147 10.90 -29.94 12.27
CA TYR A 147 11.20 -31.23 12.88
C TYR A 147 11.10 -32.36 11.85
N LEU A 148 12.22 -33.06 11.66
CA LEU A 148 12.39 -34.17 10.74
C LEU A 148 12.32 -35.49 11.52
N GLN A 149 11.13 -36.07 11.59
CA GLN A 149 10.84 -37.22 12.47
C GLN A 149 11.70 -38.46 12.18
N ARG A 150 11.98 -38.77 10.91
CA ARG A 150 12.80 -39.93 10.53
C ARG A 150 14.25 -39.75 10.95
N GLN A 151 14.80 -38.55 10.74
CA GLN A 151 16.17 -38.20 11.08
C GLN A 151 16.36 -37.91 12.58
N LYS A 152 15.25 -37.74 13.33
CA LYS A 152 15.26 -37.23 14.71
C LYS A 152 16.04 -35.92 14.82
N ALA A 153 15.88 -35.08 13.80
CA ALA A 153 16.60 -33.84 13.63
C ALA A 153 15.65 -32.65 13.70
N VAL A 154 16.12 -31.53 14.23
CA VAL A 154 15.39 -30.25 14.17
C VAL A 154 16.27 -29.20 13.49
N ILE A 155 15.74 -28.57 12.44
CA ILE A 155 16.31 -27.36 11.84
C ILE A 155 15.73 -26.17 12.61
N THR A 156 16.57 -25.42 13.32
CA THR A 156 16.11 -24.51 14.38
C THR A 156 16.13 -23.03 14.03
N GLY A 157 16.59 -22.65 12.83
CA GLY A 157 16.90 -21.25 12.54
C GLY A 157 17.95 -20.74 13.53
N ASP A 158 17.73 -19.55 14.09
CA ASP A 158 18.70 -18.92 15.00
C ASP A 158 18.81 -19.59 16.37
N LEU A 159 17.80 -20.38 16.77
CA LEU A 159 17.86 -21.09 18.04
C LEU A 159 19.00 -22.10 18.03
N PHE A 160 19.70 -22.19 19.16
CA PHE A 160 20.96 -22.95 19.33
C PHE A 160 22.14 -22.40 18.51
N GLY A 161 21.98 -21.24 17.87
CA GLY A 161 23.04 -20.50 17.20
C GLY A 161 24.11 -19.96 18.15
N ALA A 162 25.30 -19.72 17.59
CA ALA A 162 26.44 -19.17 18.29
C ALA A 162 27.36 -18.37 17.34
N ILE A 163 28.05 -17.38 17.90
CA ILE A 163 29.13 -16.64 17.23
C ILE A 163 30.46 -17.15 17.79
N ALA A 164 31.39 -17.56 16.92
CA ALA A 164 32.68 -18.10 17.34
C ALA A 164 33.80 -17.80 16.33
N ASN A 165 34.94 -17.31 16.82
CA ASN A 165 36.12 -17.02 15.99
C ASN A 165 36.82 -18.28 15.44
N ASN A 166 36.62 -19.43 16.09
CA ASN A 166 37.15 -20.72 15.65
C ASN A 166 35.98 -21.69 15.52
N TRP A 167 35.38 -21.70 14.33
CA TRP A 167 34.20 -22.51 14.05
C TRP A 167 34.55 -23.94 13.64
N TYR A 168 33.72 -24.89 14.06
CA TYR A 168 33.71 -26.28 13.59
C TYR A 168 32.27 -26.66 13.27
N LEU A 169 32.07 -27.53 12.27
CA LEU A 169 30.73 -27.98 11.87
C LEU A 169 29.95 -28.64 13.02
N TYR A 170 30.63 -29.33 13.93
CA TYR A 170 30.02 -29.98 15.08
C TYR A 170 30.41 -29.31 16.39
N ALA A 171 29.45 -29.20 17.31
CA ALA A 171 29.61 -28.52 18.58
C ALA A 171 30.70 -29.16 19.46
N SER A 172 31.65 -28.36 19.92
CA SER A 172 32.64 -28.73 20.93
C SER A 172 32.03 -28.72 22.35
N GLU A 173 32.75 -29.24 23.36
CA GLU A 173 32.27 -29.27 24.75
C GLU A 173 31.87 -27.88 25.28
N ASP A 174 32.63 -26.84 24.91
CA ASP A 174 32.42 -25.45 25.34
C ASP A 174 31.40 -24.67 24.50
N TYR A 175 30.76 -25.29 23.49
CA TYR A 175 29.85 -24.61 22.57
C TYR A 175 28.70 -23.89 23.30
N HIS A 176 28.26 -24.43 24.43
CA HIS A 176 27.18 -23.90 25.24
C HIS A 176 27.41 -22.46 25.72
N GLU A 177 28.66 -22.02 25.95
CA GLU A 177 28.94 -20.64 26.39
C GLU A 177 28.79 -19.63 25.25
N SER A 178 29.27 -19.96 24.05
CA SER A 178 29.05 -19.15 22.85
C SER A 178 27.57 -19.11 22.48
N MET A 179 26.86 -20.23 22.62
CA MET A 179 25.42 -20.31 22.42
C MET A 179 24.67 -19.38 23.38
N LYS A 180 24.94 -19.45 24.70
CA LYS A 180 24.32 -18.54 25.69
C LYS A 180 24.54 -17.07 25.31
N THR A 181 25.78 -16.71 24.96
CA THR A 181 26.14 -15.33 24.60
C THR A 181 25.30 -14.83 23.41
N PHE A 182 25.12 -15.65 22.38
CA PHE A 182 24.27 -15.31 21.24
C PHE A 182 22.81 -15.09 21.67
N HIS A 183 22.26 -15.99 22.47
CA HIS A 183 20.86 -15.91 22.88
C HIS A 183 20.58 -14.76 23.85
N GLU A 184 21.54 -14.38 24.70
CA GLU A 184 21.43 -13.19 25.56
C GLU A 184 21.27 -11.89 24.77
N ILE A 185 21.80 -11.84 23.53
CA ILE A 185 21.76 -10.65 22.66
C ILE A 185 20.50 -10.64 21.80
N TYR A 186 20.15 -11.79 21.20
CA TYR A 186 19.10 -11.85 20.18
C TYR A 186 17.73 -12.23 20.73
N MET A 187 17.65 -12.98 21.83
CA MET A 187 16.36 -13.48 22.34
C MET A 187 15.70 -12.45 23.25
N PRO A 188 14.39 -12.18 23.06
CA PRO A 188 13.71 -11.05 23.70
C PRO A 188 13.49 -11.22 25.20
N SER A 189 13.20 -12.44 25.67
CA SER A 189 13.11 -12.78 27.09
C SER A 189 13.09 -14.29 27.37
N HIS A 190 13.41 -14.66 28.60
CA HIS A 190 13.26 -16.02 29.13
C HIS A 190 11.81 -16.53 29.00
N GLU A 191 10.81 -15.70 29.32
CA GLU A 191 9.38 -16.08 29.30
C GLU A 191 8.87 -16.46 27.91
N ILE A 192 9.54 -16.01 26.85
CA ILE A 192 9.24 -16.37 25.46
C ILE A 192 10.01 -17.64 25.06
N LEU A 193 11.24 -17.77 25.53
CA LEU A 193 12.14 -18.87 25.19
C LEU A 193 11.73 -20.19 25.88
N GLU A 194 11.38 -20.14 27.17
CA GLU A 194 11.08 -21.33 27.97
C GLU A 194 9.92 -22.19 27.40
N PRO A 195 8.77 -21.62 26.98
CA PRO A 195 7.69 -22.42 26.40
C PRO A 195 8.10 -23.20 25.14
N VAL A 196 8.94 -22.60 24.27
CA VAL A 196 9.43 -23.24 23.05
C VAL A 196 10.41 -24.36 23.38
N MET A 197 11.29 -24.17 24.37
CA MET A 197 12.17 -25.24 24.84
C MET A 197 11.40 -26.39 25.47
N ASN A 198 10.35 -26.10 26.25
CA ASN A 198 9.44 -27.12 26.80
C ASN A 198 8.71 -27.91 25.70
N GLN A 199 8.45 -27.30 24.53
CA GLN A 199 7.92 -28.00 23.36
C GLN A 199 8.97 -28.94 22.74
N LEU A 200 10.21 -28.48 22.59
CA LEU A 200 11.30 -29.30 22.05
C LEU A 200 11.64 -30.50 22.94
N LEU A 201 11.59 -30.35 24.26
CA LEU A 201 11.81 -31.45 25.22
C LEU A 201 10.81 -32.62 25.09
N LYS A 202 9.66 -32.41 24.44
CA LYS A 202 8.65 -33.45 24.19
C LYS A 202 8.93 -34.26 22.92
N LEU A 203 9.90 -33.85 22.11
CA LEU A 203 10.25 -34.50 20.85
C LEU A 203 11.48 -35.40 21.02
N ASP A 204 11.56 -36.42 20.18
CA ASP A 204 12.70 -37.34 20.13
C ASP A 204 13.79 -36.74 19.23
N ILE A 205 14.63 -35.88 19.81
CA ILE A 205 15.67 -35.11 19.11
C ILE A 205 17.05 -35.66 19.44
N HIS A 206 17.77 -36.13 18.42
CA HIS A 206 19.16 -36.56 18.50
C HIS A 206 20.13 -35.62 17.77
N LEU A 207 19.60 -34.74 16.92
CA LEU A 207 20.37 -33.80 16.12
C LEU A 207 19.69 -32.41 16.13
N ILE A 208 20.42 -31.38 16.53
CA ILE A 208 19.98 -29.98 16.40
C ILE A 208 20.84 -29.30 15.34
N CYS A 209 20.19 -28.72 14.36
CA CYS A 209 20.77 -28.10 13.18
C CYS A 209 20.45 -26.59 13.20
N PRO A 210 21.26 -25.77 13.89
CA PRO A 210 21.06 -24.33 13.92
C PRO A 210 21.52 -23.69 12.62
N GLN A 211 20.90 -22.57 12.24
CA GLN A 211 21.30 -21.79 11.08
C GLN A 211 22.65 -21.07 11.35
N HIS A 212 22.97 -20.74 12.60
CA HIS A 212 24.29 -20.23 12.99
C HIS A 212 25.07 -21.21 13.87
N GLY A 213 26.39 -21.09 13.89
CA GLY A 213 27.23 -21.90 14.79
C GLY A 213 27.31 -23.37 14.38
N SER A 214 27.31 -24.28 15.35
CA SER A 214 27.69 -25.68 15.13
C SER A 214 26.52 -26.63 15.34
N ILE A 215 26.49 -27.71 14.56
CA ILE A 215 25.53 -28.81 14.68
C ILE A 215 25.77 -29.54 16.00
N ILE A 216 24.70 -29.71 16.79
CA ILE A 216 24.76 -30.41 18.07
C ILE A 216 24.35 -31.87 17.84
N VAL A 217 25.27 -32.78 18.15
CA VAL A 217 25.10 -34.23 18.04
C VAL A 217 25.25 -34.84 19.41
N ASN A 218 24.32 -35.72 19.80
CA ASN A 218 24.25 -36.30 21.15
C ASN A 218 24.04 -35.21 22.23
N ASP A 219 23.45 -35.57 23.38
CA ASP A 219 23.13 -34.62 24.46
C ASP A 219 22.26 -33.40 24.07
N CYS A 220 21.48 -33.47 22.99
CA CYS A 220 20.57 -32.39 22.56
C CYS A 220 19.68 -31.89 23.71
N LYS A 221 19.20 -32.81 24.56
CA LYS A 221 18.42 -32.49 25.76
C LYS A 221 19.15 -31.53 26.72
N LYS A 222 20.47 -31.69 26.90
CA LYS A 222 21.30 -30.80 27.73
C LYS A 222 21.28 -29.38 27.19
N TYR A 223 21.43 -29.20 25.88
CA TYR A 223 21.40 -27.88 25.24
C TYR A 223 20.02 -27.23 25.31
N ILE A 224 18.95 -28.02 25.12
CA ILE A 224 17.58 -27.54 25.28
C ILE A 224 17.33 -27.08 26.73
N GLU A 225 17.80 -27.83 27.73
CA GLU A 225 17.70 -27.42 29.15
C GLU A 225 18.54 -26.18 29.47
N ILE A 226 19.72 -26.02 28.86
CA ILE A 226 20.54 -24.82 29.02
C ILE A 226 19.81 -23.58 28.52
N LEU A 227 19.25 -23.64 27.29
CA LEU A 227 18.46 -22.53 26.77
C LEU A 227 17.21 -22.31 27.59
N LYS A 228 16.47 -23.37 27.93
CA LYS A 228 15.25 -23.27 28.75
C LYS A 228 15.47 -22.43 30.02
N ASN A 229 16.60 -22.61 30.70
CA ASN A 229 16.92 -21.93 31.95
C ASN A 229 17.76 -20.65 31.76
N LEU A 230 17.93 -20.16 30.52
CA LEU A 230 18.71 -18.97 30.23
C LEU A 230 17.94 -17.70 30.63
N GLU A 231 18.50 -16.93 31.56
CA GLU A 231 18.03 -15.58 31.89
C GLU A 231 18.50 -14.57 30.82
N CYS A 232 17.64 -14.28 29.84
CA CYS A 232 17.90 -13.33 28.76
C CYS A 232 16.77 -12.30 28.62
N GLY A 233 17.03 -11.19 27.90
CA GLY A 233 16.00 -10.22 27.50
C GLY A 233 16.00 -8.84 28.18
N PHE A 234 15.28 -7.90 27.57
CA PHE A 234 15.17 -6.49 28.02
C PHE A 234 14.30 -6.30 29.28
N PHE A 235 13.40 -7.25 29.56
CA PHE A 235 12.45 -7.17 30.69
C PHE A 235 12.90 -7.92 31.94
N LEU A 236 14.15 -8.40 31.98
CA LEU A 236 14.71 -8.96 33.21
C LEU A 236 14.62 -7.89 34.30
N LYS A 237 13.71 -8.08 35.27
CA LYS A 237 13.82 -7.39 36.55
C LYS A 237 15.07 -7.96 37.20
N PRO A 238 16.15 -7.19 37.37
CA PRO A 238 17.35 -7.73 37.97
C PRO A 238 16.97 -8.27 39.36
N LEU A 239 17.13 -9.58 39.55
CA LEU A 239 17.04 -10.18 40.88
C LEU A 239 18.08 -9.47 41.74
N ARG A 240 17.64 -8.82 42.82
CA ARG A 240 18.57 -8.21 43.76
C ARG A 240 19.42 -9.31 44.37
N LYS A 241 20.69 -9.33 44.03
CA LYS A 241 21.67 -10.30 44.52
C LYS A 241 22.51 -9.65 45.62
N ASN A 242 22.90 -10.46 46.61
CA ASN A 242 23.78 -9.98 47.67
C ASN A 242 25.23 -9.99 47.15
N LEU A 243 25.89 -8.83 47.20
CA LEU A 243 27.28 -8.65 46.75
C LEU A 243 28.25 -9.57 47.49
N MET A 244 28.04 -9.79 48.80
CA MET A 244 28.91 -10.64 49.61
C MET A 244 28.77 -12.12 49.24
N GLU A 245 27.55 -12.58 48.94
CA GLU A 245 27.28 -13.95 48.50
C GLU A 245 27.87 -14.22 47.10
N ALA A 246 28.00 -13.18 46.28
CA ALA A 246 28.61 -13.26 44.95
C ALA A 246 30.14 -13.10 44.95
N GLY A 247 30.80 -13.03 46.11
CA GLY A 247 32.26 -12.92 46.21
C GLY A 247 32.81 -11.49 46.08
N GLY A 248 31.97 -10.47 46.28
CA GLY A 248 32.38 -9.07 46.35
C GLY A 248 32.73 -8.42 45.00
N TYR A 249 33.24 -7.20 45.06
CA TYR A 249 33.69 -6.45 43.88
C TYR A 249 34.81 -7.14 43.07
N PRO A 250 35.78 -7.87 43.66
CA PRO A 250 36.77 -8.60 42.88
C PRO A 250 36.15 -9.59 41.89
N GLN A 251 35.07 -10.27 42.29
CA GLN A 251 34.40 -11.23 41.43
C GLN A 251 33.61 -10.57 40.30
N LEU A 252 33.06 -9.37 40.53
CA LEU A 252 32.47 -8.56 39.47
C LEU A 252 33.53 -8.08 38.47
N CYS A 253 34.68 -7.62 38.95
CA CYS A 253 35.81 -7.26 38.09
C CYS A 253 36.30 -8.47 37.26
N ASN A 254 36.29 -9.68 37.83
CA ASN A 254 36.61 -10.92 37.11
C ASN A 254 35.65 -11.18 35.94
N GLN A 255 34.35 -10.96 36.12
CA GLN A 255 33.37 -11.11 35.03
C GLN A 255 33.64 -10.11 33.90
N VAL A 256 34.00 -8.86 34.25
CA VAL A 256 34.36 -7.83 33.28
C VAL A 256 35.67 -8.17 32.55
N ILE A 257 36.68 -8.68 33.27
CA ILE A 257 37.95 -9.14 32.69
C ILE A 257 37.73 -10.29 31.72
N LYS A 258 36.89 -11.28 32.08
CA LYS A 258 36.53 -12.38 31.17
C LYS A 258 35.90 -11.85 29.88
N ARG A 259 35.03 -10.84 30.00
CA ARG A 259 34.43 -10.15 28.84
C ARG A 259 35.49 -9.43 28.01
N TYR A 260 36.45 -8.73 28.63
CA TYR A 260 37.57 -8.12 27.89
C TYR A 260 38.47 -9.15 27.20
N PHE A 261 38.77 -10.28 27.84
CA PHE A 261 39.53 -11.36 27.20
C PHE A 261 38.80 -11.95 26.00
N SER A 262 37.47 -12.08 26.08
CA SER A 262 36.64 -12.55 24.96
C SER A 262 36.67 -11.57 23.78
N ILE A 263 36.51 -10.28 24.04
CA ILE A 263 36.39 -9.25 22.99
C ILE A 263 37.76 -8.89 22.39
N TYR A 264 38.78 -8.67 23.22
CA TYR A 264 40.06 -8.09 22.78
C TYR A 264 41.22 -9.08 22.74
N GLY A 265 41.02 -10.29 23.26
CA GLY A 265 42.05 -11.33 23.33
C GLY A 265 43.14 -11.06 24.37
N VAL A 266 43.97 -12.08 24.61
CA VAL A 266 44.94 -12.11 25.71
C VAL A 266 46.00 -11.00 25.60
N LYS A 267 46.49 -10.73 24.39
CA LYS A 267 47.58 -9.77 24.15
C LYS A 267 47.19 -8.36 24.57
N LYS A 268 46.05 -7.85 24.08
CA LYS A 268 45.59 -6.49 24.38
C LYS A 268 45.23 -6.31 25.86
N VAL A 269 44.64 -7.34 26.49
CA VAL A 269 44.34 -7.29 27.93
C VAL A 269 45.62 -7.26 28.75
N ARG A 270 46.61 -8.12 28.44
CA ARG A 270 47.93 -8.10 29.11
C ARG A 270 48.58 -6.71 29.05
N GLU A 271 48.68 -6.12 27.87
CA GLU A 271 49.25 -4.77 27.67
C GLU A 271 48.52 -3.69 28.48
N THR A 272 47.24 -3.89 28.81
CA THR A 272 46.44 -2.91 29.57
C THR A 272 46.74 -2.96 31.07
N PHE A 273 46.90 -4.17 31.61
CA PHE A 273 47.06 -4.40 33.05
C PHE A 273 48.52 -4.59 33.48
N GLU A 274 49.46 -4.71 32.55
CA GLU A 274 50.89 -4.75 32.85
C GLU A 274 51.36 -3.46 33.55
N GLY A 275 52.07 -3.62 34.67
CA GLY A 275 52.56 -2.51 35.49
C GLY A 275 51.48 -1.71 36.23
N SER A 276 50.22 -2.16 36.23
CA SER A 276 49.08 -1.48 36.88
C SER A 276 48.88 -1.83 38.36
N GLY A 277 49.59 -2.84 38.87
CA GLY A 277 49.38 -3.40 40.20
C GLY A 277 48.33 -4.52 40.26
N PHE A 278 47.40 -4.59 39.30
CA PHE A 278 46.52 -5.76 39.15
C PHE A 278 47.31 -6.95 38.58
N VAL A 279 47.36 -8.05 39.33
CA VAL A 279 47.96 -9.31 38.88
C VAL A 279 46.85 -10.21 38.36
N LEU A 280 46.96 -10.64 37.11
CA LEU A 280 45.95 -11.46 36.43
C LEU A 280 46.45 -12.89 36.20
N ASP A 281 45.61 -13.88 36.53
CA ASP A 281 45.75 -15.25 36.04
C ASP A 281 45.21 -15.32 34.62
N TYR A 282 46.11 -15.49 33.65
CA TYR A 282 45.77 -15.54 32.22
C TYR A 282 45.13 -16.86 31.79
N GLN A 283 45.28 -17.94 32.58
CA GLN A 283 44.63 -19.22 32.31
C GLN A 283 43.19 -19.20 32.84
N LYS A 284 42.99 -18.72 34.07
CA LYS A 284 41.65 -18.63 34.70
C LYS A 284 40.88 -17.36 34.30
N LYS A 285 41.56 -16.38 33.71
CA LYS A 285 41.02 -15.07 33.31
C LYS A 285 40.43 -14.32 34.51
N THR A 286 41.15 -14.28 35.62
CA THR A 286 40.75 -13.67 36.90
C THR A 286 41.86 -12.82 37.49
N ILE A 287 41.51 -11.90 38.39
CA ILE A 287 42.45 -11.14 39.22
C ILE A 287 42.92 -12.07 40.34
N GLU A 288 44.23 -12.28 40.46
CA GLU A 288 44.87 -12.99 41.59
C GLU A 288 45.09 -12.05 42.76
N SER A 289 45.57 -10.83 42.50
CA SER A 289 45.80 -9.83 43.53
C SER A 289 45.67 -8.41 43.00
N SER A 290 45.31 -7.49 43.88
CA SER A 290 45.18 -6.07 43.62
C SER A 290 45.77 -5.28 44.79
N PRO A 291 46.39 -4.11 44.58
CA PRO A 291 46.85 -3.23 45.65
C PRO A 291 45.69 -2.49 46.34
N PHE A 292 44.49 -2.56 45.76
CA PHE A 292 43.30 -1.86 46.23
C PHE A 292 42.46 -2.76 47.14
N SER A 293 41.80 -2.15 48.13
CA SER A 293 40.89 -2.87 49.01
C SER A 293 39.67 -3.37 48.24
N ASP A 294 39.02 -4.42 48.73
CA ASP A 294 37.84 -5.00 48.08
C ASP A 294 36.73 -3.97 47.82
N ASN A 295 36.60 -2.94 48.65
CA ASN A 295 35.58 -1.90 48.48
C ASN A 295 35.97 -0.79 47.48
N SER A 296 37.26 -0.66 47.14
CA SER A 296 37.78 0.37 46.22
C SER A 296 38.15 -0.20 44.85
N ILE A 297 38.37 -1.51 44.76
CA ILE A 297 38.79 -2.20 43.53
C ILE A 297 37.86 -1.94 42.35
N TRP A 298 36.55 -1.75 42.59
CA TRP A 298 35.56 -1.50 41.54
C TRP A 298 35.80 -0.19 40.83
N GLU A 299 36.00 0.91 41.57
CA GLU A 299 36.23 2.23 40.98
C GLU A 299 37.60 2.29 40.30
N GLU A 300 38.63 1.84 41.00
CA GLU A 300 40.03 1.90 40.55
C GLU A 300 40.28 1.03 39.31
N PHE A 301 39.57 -0.10 39.19
CA PHE A 301 39.62 -0.95 38.01
C PHE A 301 39.15 -0.20 36.75
N PHE A 302 38.03 0.52 36.81
CA PHE A 302 37.51 1.24 35.64
C PHE A 302 38.26 2.55 35.37
N ASP A 303 38.76 3.22 36.40
CA ASP A 303 39.64 4.39 36.25
C ASP A 303 40.95 3.98 35.54
N LEU A 304 41.53 2.83 35.89
CA LEU A 304 42.68 2.27 35.18
C LEU A 304 42.35 2.00 33.71
N VAL A 305 41.29 1.23 33.43
CA VAL A 305 40.96 0.86 32.05
C VAL A 305 40.66 2.10 31.20
N PHE A 306 39.94 3.07 31.74
CA PHE A 306 39.68 4.33 31.07
C PHE A 306 40.96 5.12 30.82
N SER A 307 41.87 5.23 31.79
CA SER A 307 43.13 5.95 31.61
C SER A 307 44.05 5.32 30.55
N LYS A 308 44.05 3.99 30.42
CA LYS A 308 44.92 3.25 29.50
C LYS A 308 44.35 3.10 28.09
N LYS A 309 43.03 2.90 27.96
CA LYS A 309 42.38 2.54 26.68
C LYS A 309 41.29 3.52 26.25
N GLY A 310 40.87 4.41 27.14
CA GLY A 310 39.87 5.43 26.84
C GLY A 310 38.45 4.89 26.71
N MET A 311 37.60 5.74 26.14
CA MET A 311 36.15 5.52 26.04
C MET A 311 35.71 4.24 25.32
N PRO A 312 36.36 3.78 24.23
CA PRO A 312 35.89 2.60 23.48
C PRO A 312 35.79 1.33 24.34
N TRP A 313 36.73 1.12 25.26
CA TRP A 313 36.70 -0.02 26.17
C TRP A 313 35.61 0.12 27.23
N ILE A 314 35.32 1.33 27.68
CA ILE A 314 34.26 1.59 28.66
C ILE A 314 32.88 1.40 28.02
N THR A 315 32.67 1.89 26.80
CA THR A 315 31.36 1.77 26.12
C THR A 315 30.98 0.32 25.85
N ILE A 316 31.92 -0.54 25.45
CA ILE A 316 31.59 -1.92 25.05
C ILE A 316 31.11 -2.79 26.21
N ILE A 317 31.59 -2.53 27.43
CA ILE A 317 31.17 -3.27 28.63
C ILE A 317 30.09 -2.55 29.42
N PHE A 318 29.65 -1.36 29.00
CA PHE A 318 28.65 -0.58 29.70
C PHE A 318 27.36 -1.36 29.99
N PRO A 319 26.78 -2.14 29.05
CA PRO A 319 25.57 -2.93 29.34
C PRO A 319 25.77 -3.94 30.48
N LEU A 320 26.94 -4.58 30.53
CA LEU A 320 27.28 -5.54 31.57
C LEU A 320 27.43 -4.84 32.94
N VAL A 321 28.15 -3.72 32.97
CA VAL A 321 28.38 -2.95 34.20
C VAL A 321 27.08 -2.32 34.70
N GLU A 322 26.25 -1.79 33.81
CA GLU A 322 24.94 -1.25 34.15
C GLU A 322 24.04 -2.35 34.75
N LYS A 323 23.99 -3.54 34.13
CA LYS A 323 23.28 -4.70 34.68
C LYS A 323 23.78 -5.06 36.09
N MET A 324 25.10 -5.19 36.27
CA MET A 324 25.71 -5.46 37.58
C MET A 324 25.36 -4.40 38.63
N THR A 325 25.42 -3.12 38.26
CA THR A 325 25.12 -2.03 39.19
C THR A 325 23.67 -2.09 39.69
N LYS A 326 22.74 -2.47 38.80
CA LYS A 326 21.32 -2.67 39.14
C LYS A 326 21.09 -3.96 39.95
N GLU A 327 21.71 -5.07 39.58
CA GLU A 327 21.58 -6.37 40.29
C GLU A 327 22.11 -6.34 41.71
N TYR A 328 23.28 -5.73 41.93
CA TYR A 328 23.95 -5.71 43.23
C TYR A 328 23.71 -4.41 44.02
N SER A 329 22.96 -3.46 43.46
CA SER A 329 22.72 -2.13 44.06
C SER A 329 24.03 -1.39 44.42
N ILE A 330 25.00 -1.44 43.51
CA ILE A 330 26.33 -0.82 43.67
C ILE A 330 26.47 0.44 42.81
N PRO A 331 27.33 1.41 43.20
CA PRO A 331 27.47 2.65 42.44
C PRO A 331 28.09 2.42 41.07
N LEU A 332 27.61 3.19 40.08
CA LEU A 332 28.19 3.25 38.75
C LEU A 332 29.56 3.99 38.79
N PRO A 333 30.63 3.42 38.22
CA PRO A 333 31.95 4.05 38.22
C PRO A 333 32.01 5.37 37.43
N LYS A 334 32.91 6.28 37.80
CA LYS A 334 33.04 7.63 37.20
C LYS A 334 33.15 7.66 35.67
N PRO A 335 33.92 6.78 34.99
CA PRO A 335 34.04 6.84 33.53
C PRO A 335 32.69 6.70 32.80
N PHE A 336 31.74 5.98 33.39
CA PHE A 336 30.41 5.78 32.81
C PHE A 336 29.45 6.93 33.09
N LYS A 337 29.62 7.66 34.21
CA LYS A 337 28.79 8.84 34.53
C LYS A 337 28.95 9.94 33.49
N SER A 338 30.18 10.17 33.03
CA SER A 338 30.48 11.15 31.97
C SER A 338 29.90 10.75 30.61
N LEU A 339 29.89 9.45 30.31
CA LEU A 339 29.27 8.91 29.11
C LEU A 339 27.74 9.10 29.13
N MET A 340 27.10 8.79 30.25
CA MET A 340 25.66 8.98 30.44
C MET A 340 25.26 10.45 30.27
N PHE A 341 26.05 11.38 30.81
CA PHE A 341 25.81 12.81 30.62
C PHE A 341 25.88 13.24 29.15
N THR A 342 26.88 12.74 28.42
CA THR A 342 27.04 13.04 26.98
C THR A 342 25.90 12.45 26.15
N PHE A 343 25.49 11.22 26.43
CA PHE A 343 24.33 10.61 25.77
C PHE A 343 23.05 11.37 26.04
N GLN A 344 22.83 11.81 27.29
CA GLN A 344 21.64 12.57 27.65
C GLN A 344 21.58 13.89 26.86
N GLN A 345 22.69 14.64 26.77
CA GLN A 345 22.75 15.87 25.97
C GLN A 345 22.42 15.64 24.49
N ASN A 346 22.91 14.55 23.91
CA ASN A 346 22.61 14.22 22.51
C ASN A 346 21.14 13.84 22.32
N VAL A 347 20.55 13.10 23.25
CA VAL A 347 19.11 12.77 23.24
C VAL A 347 18.28 14.05 23.28
N ASP A 348 18.63 14.99 24.16
CA ASP A 348 17.91 16.27 24.30
C ASP A 348 18.00 17.09 23.00
N LEU A 349 19.20 17.23 22.42
CA LEU A 349 19.41 17.94 21.16
C LEU A 349 18.66 17.30 19.98
N MET A 350 18.66 15.98 19.87
CA MET A 350 17.96 15.27 18.81
C MET A 350 16.43 15.38 18.97
N THR A 351 15.96 15.43 20.22
CA THR A 351 14.53 15.65 20.51
C THR A 351 14.08 17.04 20.05
N GLU A 352 14.87 18.07 20.32
CA GLU A 352 14.59 19.44 19.86
C GLU A 352 14.56 19.55 18.33
N LYS A 353 15.56 18.96 17.65
CA LYS A 353 15.58 18.90 16.17
C LYS A 353 14.39 18.15 15.59
N ASN A 354 13.97 17.04 16.19
CA ASN A 354 12.81 16.29 15.73
C ASN A 354 11.51 17.10 15.84
N GLN A 355 11.35 17.88 16.91
CA GLN A 355 10.19 18.77 17.06
C GLN A 355 10.18 19.88 16.00
N GLU A 356 11.34 20.45 15.66
CA GLU A 356 11.45 21.45 14.59
C GLU A 356 11.10 20.86 13.22
N LEU A 357 11.58 19.65 12.93
CA LEU A 357 11.30 18.95 11.68
C LEU A 357 9.81 18.59 11.54
N GLU A 358 9.16 18.12 12.61
CA GLU A 358 7.71 17.86 12.58
C GLU A 358 6.91 19.13 12.29
N LYS A 359 7.27 20.28 12.88
CA LYS A 359 6.63 21.56 12.57
C LYS A 359 6.78 21.92 11.09
N LYS A 360 7.97 21.75 10.51
CA LYS A 360 8.22 22.00 9.08
C LYS A 360 7.44 21.02 8.20
N ARG A 361 7.36 19.74 8.58
CA ARG A 361 6.62 18.70 7.86
C ARG A 361 5.13 19.04 7.79
N LEU A 362 4.53 19.43 8.91
CA LEU A 362 3.13 19.84 8.97
C LEU A 362 2.85 21.06 8.10
N ALA A 363 3.67 22.11 8.20
CA ALA A 363 3.52 23.30 7.35
C ALA A 363 3.63 22.98 5.86
N LEU A 364 4.54 22.07 5.48
CA LEU A 364 4.70 21.63 4.10
C LEU A 364 3.49 20.82 3.63
N GLN A 365 2.94 19.96 4.50
CA GLN A 365 1.78 19.14 4.20
C GLN A 365 0.53 20.00 3.95
N ASP A 366 0.33 21.05 4.73
CA ASP A 366 -0.76 22.02 4.53
C ASP A 366 -0.60 22.78 3.21
N SER A 367 0.63 23.23 2.90
CA SER A 367 0.92 23.91 1.63
C SER A 367 0.71 22.99 0.42
N LEU A 368 1.10 21.72 0.52
CA LEU A 368 0.89 20.73 -0.52
C LEU A 368 -0.60 20.44 -0.75
N GLN A 369 -1.38 20.37 0.34
CA GLN A 369 -2.82 20.16 0.27
C GLN A 369 -3.53 21.34 -0.40
N ASP A 370 -3.13 22.59 -0.13
CA ASP A 370 -3.68 23.77 -0.81
C ASP A 370 -3.30 23.79 -2.29
N ALA A 371 -2.03 23.50 -2.64
CA ALA A 371 -1.57 23.41 -4.02
C ALA A 371 -2.34 22.35 -4.83
N GLN A 372 -2.63 21.18 -4.23
CA GLN A 372 -3.44 20.13 -4.83
C GLN A 372 -4.90 20.52 -5.07
N ASN A 373 -5.41 21.54 -4.39
CA ASN A 373 -6.79 22.02 -4.52
C ASN A 373 -6.93 23.16 -5.54
N ARG A 374 -5.83 23.63 -6.15
CA ARG A 374 -5.80 24.73 -7.12
C ARG A 374 -5.62 24.22 -8.55
N CYS A 375 -6.11 24.98 -9.52
CA CYS A 375 -5.81 24.77 -10.93
C CYS A 375 -4.44 25.38 -11.24
N PRO A 376 -3.50 24.64 -11.84
CA PRO A 376 -2.15 25.13 -12.11
C PRO A 376 -2.11 26.30 -13.12
N ILE A 377 -3.16 26.46 -13.93
CA ILE A 377 -3.22 27.49 -14.98
C ILE A 377 -3.85 28.78 -14.45
N THR A 378 -5.01 28.67 -13.78
CA THR A 378 -5.80 29.85 -13.38
C THR A 378 -5.64 30.24 -11.90
N GLY A 379 -5.07 29.37 -11.06
CA GLY A 379 -4.99 29.57 -9.61
C GLY A 379 -6.36 29.54 -8.90
N LEU A 380 -7.46 29.25 -9.60
CA LEU A 380 -8.76 29.01 -8.99
C LEU A 380 -8.81 27.63 -8.34
N HIS A 381 -9.82 27.39 -7.49
CA HIS A 381 -10.03 26.03 -6.97
C HIS A 381 -10.36 25.05 -8.10
N ASN A 382 -9.81 23.84 -8.07
CA ASN A 382 -10.01 22.88 -9.14
C ASN A 382 -11.33 22.09 -9.00
N GLN A 383 -11.64 21.25 -10.00
CA GLN A 383 -12.83 20.39 -10.02
C GLN A 383 -12.96 19.50 -8.77
N MET A 384 -11.85 18.91 -8.31
CA MET A 384 -11.88 18.00 -7.15
C MET A 384 -12.26 18.76 -5.87
N PHE A 385 -11.74 19.97 -5.70
CA PHE A 385 -12.14 20.84 -4.60
C PHE A 385 -13.59 21.30 -4.75
N PHE A 386 -14.02 21.70 -5.94
CA PHE A 386 -15.42 22.08 -6.21
C PHE A 386 -16.41 20.98 -5.79
N ASN A 387 -16.22 19.73 -6.23
CA ASN A 387 -17.13 18.63 -5.89
C ASN A 387 -17.23 18.43 -4.36
N ARG A 388 -16.09 18.46 -3.67
CA ARG A 388 -16.04 18.29 -2.21
C ARG A 388 -16.69 19.44 -1.47
N PHE A 389 -16.36 20.68 -1.88
CA PHE A 389 -16.90 21.90 -1.31
C PHE A 389 -18.41 21.96 -1.52
N PHE A 390 -18.87 21.79 -2.76
CA PHE A 390 -20.27 21.90 -3.12
C PHE A 390 -21.13 20.86 -2.39
N SER A 391 -20.69 19.60 -2.35
CA SER A 391 -21.37 18.56 -1.57
C SER A 391 -21.41 18.87 -0.07
N SER A 392 -20.32 19.43 0.49
CA SER A 392 -20.31 19.88 1.89
C SER A 392 -21.28 21.03 2.15
N GLU A 393 -21.44 21.97 1.21
CA GLU A 393 -22.36 23.08 1.35
C GLU A 393 -23.82 22.63 1.19
N MET A 394 -24.11 21.70 0.28
CA MET A 394 -25.45 21.12 0.14
C MET A 394 -25.88 20.35 1.39
N LYS A 395 -24.95 19.70 2.10
CA LYS A 395 -25.25 19.06 3.39
C LYS A 395 -25.64 20.05 4.50
N LYS A 396 -25.13 21.28 4.44
CA LYS A 396 -25.45 22.35 5.40
C LYS A 396 -26.65 23.20 4.98
N PHE A 397 -27.07 23.07 3.72
CA PHE A 397 -28.13 23.89 3.13
C PHE A 397 -29.47 23.66 3.84
N ASN A 398 -30.13 24.76 4.16
CA ASN A 398 -31.48 24.77 4.71
C ASN A 398 -32.35 25.74 3.91
N TYR A 399 -33.45 25.25 3.35
CA TYR A 399 -34.39 26.02 2.53
C TYR A 399 -34.98 27.25 3.24
N GLU A 400 -35.05 27.22 4.58
CA GLU A 400 -35.67 28.31 5.37
C GLU A 400 -34.66 29.39 5.79
N GLU A 401 -33.37 29.07 5.77
CA GLU A 401 -32.31 29.93 6.33
C GLU A 401 -31.28 30.38 5.29
N THR A 402 -31.18 29.66 4.16
CA THR A 402 -30.09 29.85 3.19
C THR A 402 -30.59 29.85 1.75
N THR A 403 -29.97 30.68 0.91
CA THR A 403 -30.14 30.68 -0.55
C THR A 403 -28.78 30.66 -1.21
N PHE A 404 -28.69 30.20 -2.46
CA PHE A 404 -27.46 30.31 -3.23
C PHE A 404 -27.73 30.41 -4.72
N GLY A 405 -26.78 31.01 -5.44
CA GLY A 405 -26.65 30.93 -6.88
C GLY A 405 -25.46 30.06 -7.29
N LEU A 406 -25.66 29.17 -8.26
CA LEU A 406 -24.61 28.43 -8.93
C LEU A 406 -24.53 28.91 -10.38
N VAL A 407 -23.40 29.52 -10.75
CA VAL A 407 -23.14 30.01 -12.11
C VAL A 407 -22.12 29.09 -12.76
N LEU A 408 -22.40 28.61 -13.97
CA LEU A 408 -21.42 27.96 -14.82
C LEU A 408 -21.18 28.78 -16.08
N LEU A 409 -19.92 28.97 -16.45
CA LEU A 409 -19.56 29.77 -17.62
C LEU A 409 -18.39 29.20 -18.41
N SER A 410 -18.29 29.56 -19.68
CA SER A 410 -17.22 29.13 -20.57
C SER A 410 -17.02 30.15 -21.69
N ILE A 411 -15.76 30.31 -22.11
CA ILE A 411 -15.40 31.02 -23.35
C ILE A 411 -16.00 30.26 -24.54
N ASP A 412 -16.65 30.98 -25.46
CA ASP A 412 -17.40 30.39 -26.56
C ASP A 412 -16.48 29.83 -27.65
N ASN A 413 -15.41 30.55 -27.98
CA ASN A 413 -14.47 30.22 -29.05
C ASN A 413 -13.16 29.56 -28.57
N LEU A 414 -13.08 29.09 -27.32
CA LEU A 414 -11.84 28.53 -26.76
C LEU A 414 -11.25 27.37 -27.58
N SER A 415 -12.12 26.49 -28.12
CA SER A 415 -11.66 25.40 -28.97
C SER A 415 -10.99 25.90 -30.25
N ASN A 416 -11.50 26.99 -30.84
CA ASN A 416 -10.92 27.60 -32.03
C ASN A 416 -9.58 28.26 -31.69
N ILE A 417 -9.50 28.98 -30.56
CA ILE A 417 -8.24 29.57 -30.07
C ILE A 417 -7.16 28.49 -29.92
N ASN A 418 -7.50 27.35 -29.30
CA ASN A 418 -6.58 26.23 -29.13
C ASN A 418 -6.13 25.60 -30.46
N LEU A 419 -7.00 25.58 -31.47
CA LEU A 419 -6.72 25.00 -32.79
C LEU A 419 -5.86 25.94 -33.64
N ASP A 420 -6.17 27.24 -33.62
CA ASP A 420 -5.57 28.24 -34.51
C ASP A 420 -4.25 28.80 -33.96
N PHE A 421 -4.14 28.96 -32.64
CA PHE A 421 -2.99 29.60 -31.99
C PHE A 421 -2.21 28.68 -31.06
N GLY A 422 -2.82 27.58 -30.61
CA GLY A 422 -2.18 26.61 -29.73
C GLY A 422 -2.70 26.66 -28.29
N ARG A 423 -2.24 25.69 -27.48
CA ARG A 423 -2.73 25.50 -26.12
C ARG A 423 -2.26 26.58 -25.13
N ILE A 424 -1.12 27.20 -25.37
CA ILE A 424 -0.56 28.23 -24.49
C ILE A 424 -1.45 29.47 -24.52
N GLU A 425 -1.91 29.85 -25.71
CA GLU A 425 -2.81 30.96 -25.97
C GLU A 425 -4.22 30.68 -25.44
N GLY A 426 -4.66 29.42 -25.51
CA GLY A 426 -5.85 28.96 -24.81
C GLY A 426 -5.75 29.08 -23.29
N ASP A 427 -4.61 28.72 -22.71
CA ASP A 427 -4.33 28.87 -21.28
C ASP A 427 -4.32 30.35 -20.86
N ASP A 428 -3.76 31.24 -21.69
CA ASP A 428 -3.79 32.68 -21.44
C ASP A 428 -5.21 33.26 -21.53
N ALA A 429 -6.03 32.81 -22.48
CA ALA A 429 -7.46 33.17 -22.51
C ALA A 429 -8.20 32.75 -21.23
N LEU A 430 -7.86 31.58 -20.65
CA LEU A 430 -8.41 31.14 -19.36
C LEU A 430 -7.94 32.03 -18.19
N LYS A 431 -6.69 32.49 -18.20
CA LYS A 431 -6.16 33.43 -17.19
C LYS A 431 -6.82 34.80 -17.29
N THR A 432 -6.99 35.32 -18.50
CA THR A 432 -7.68 36.60 -18.77
C THR A 432 -9.12 36.55 -18.27
N LEU A 433 -9.86 35.48 -18.58
CA LEU A 433 -11.21 35.30 -18.05
C LEU A 433 -11.20 35.21 -16.51
N THR A 434 -10.20 34.55 -15.92
CA THR A 434 -10.07 34.46 -14.45
C THR A 434 -9.93 35.83 -13.79
N TYR A 435 -9.18 36.74 -14.42
CA TYR A 435 -9.04 38.12 -13.95
C TYR A 435 -10.39 38.85 -13.95
N TYR A 436 -11.10 38.86 -15.09
CA TYR A 436 -12.41 39.52 -15.19
C TYR A 436 -13.46 38.92 -14.26
N LEU A 437 -13.41 37.60 -14.08
CA LEU A 437 -14.30 36.88 -13.18
C LEU A 437 -14.08 37.28 -11.72
N LYS A 438 -12.83 37.45 -11.27
CA LYS A 438 -12.53 37.94 -9.91
C LYS A 438 -12.89 39.41 -9.70
N GLU A 439 -12.74 40.25 -10.72
CA GLU A 439 -13.15 41.66 -10.68
C GLU A 439 -14.68 41.80 -10.59
N ALA A 440 -15.42 40.97 -11.36
CA ALA A 440 -16.88 40.94 -11.30
C ALA A 440 -17.40 40.31 -10.00
N PHE A 441 -16.62 39.40 -9.40
CA PHE A 441 -16.94 38.65 -8.19
C PHE A 441 -15.87 38.73 -7.08
N PRO A 442 -15.72 39.90 -6.41
CA PRO A 442 -14.67 40.11 -5.41
C PRO A 442 -15.09 39.73 -3.97
N GLY A 443 -16.32 39.24 -3.75
CA GLY A 443 -16.85 39.00 -2.41
C GLY A 443 -16.08 37.94 -1.64
N LYS A 444 -15.91 38.13 -0.32
CA LYS A 444 -15.17 37.18 0.55
C LYS A 444 -15.83 35.80 0.64
N ASP A 445 -17.15 35.75 0.48
CA ASP A 445 -17.94 34.52 0.50
C ASP A 445 -18.30 34.03 -0.91
N GLU A 446 -17.66 34.58 -1.95
CA GLU A 446 -17.86 34.19 -3.35
C GLU A 446 -16.75 33.21 -3.78
N TYR A 447 -17.13 31.99 -4.15
CA TYR A 447 -16.17 30.93 -4.46
C TYR A 447 -16.03 30.71 -5.95
N HIS A 448 -14.78 30.62 -6.41
CA HIS A 448 -14.41 30.60 -7.82
C HIS A 448 -13.68 29.31 -8.16
N PHE A 449 -14.18 28.58 -9.15
CA PHE A 449 -13.65 27.26 -9.51
C PHE A 449 -13.35 27.16 -11.00
N LYS A 450 -12.27 26.43 -11.32
CA LYS A 450 -11.97 25.94 -12.66
C LYS A 450 -12.33 24.47 -12.75
N LEU A 451 -13.32 24.18 -13.60
CA LEU A 451 -13.81 22.82 -13.86
C LEU A 451 -13.06 22.19 -15.05
N GLN A 452 -13.35 20.93 -15.38
CA GLN A 452 -12.75 20.27 -16.55
C GLN A 452 -13.07 21.02 -17.86
N GLY A 453 -12.15 20.94 -18.84
CA GLY A 453 -12.28 21.62 -20.14
C GLY A 453 -12.16 23.15 -20.02
N GLY A 454 -13.02 23.90 -20.70
CA GLY A 454 -13.06 25.37 -20.67
C GLY A 454 -14.04 25.98 -19.67
N VAL A 455 -14.59 25.18 -18.74
CA VAL A 455 -15.69 25.58 -17.86
C VAL A 455 -15.18 26.15 -16.53
N PHE A 456 -15.88 27.15 -16.02
CA PHE A 456 -15.72 27.76 -14.70
C PHE A 456 -17.03 27.64 -13.91
N ALA A 457 -16.92 27.59 -12.59
CA ALA A 457 -18.07 27.65 -11.69
C ALA A 457 -17.92 28.77 -10.66
N LEU A 458 -19.04 29.38 -10.29
CA LEU A 458 -19.16 30.31 -9.18
C LEU A 458 -20.24 29.81 -8.22
N TYR A 459 -19.91 29.76 -6.93
CA TYR A 459 -20.89 29.53 -5.88
C TYR A 459 -21.07 30.83 -5.08
N LEU A 460 -22.29 31.34 -5.07
CA LEU A 460 -22.66 32.65 -4.54
C LEU A 460 -23.73 32.47 -3.43
N PRO A 461 -23.32 32.24 -2.18
CA PRO A 461 -24.25 32.07 -1.05
C PRO A 461 -24.95 33.40 -0.74
N GLY A 462 -26.24 33.34 -0.40
CA GLY A 462 -27.06 34.47 0.03
C GLY A 462 -27.28 35.58 -1.00
N THR A 463 -26.70 35.46 -2.19
CA THR A 463 -26.75 36.51 -3.22
C THR A 463 -28.06 36.43 -4.00
N LYS A 464 -28.78 37.55 -4.13
CA LYS A 464 -30.07 37.57 -4.81
C LYS A 464 -29.90 37.32 -6.31
N ARG A 465 -30.73 36.46 -6.88
CA ARG A 465 -30.78 36.17 -8.33
C ARG A 465 -30.65 37.40 -9.25
N LYS A 466 -31.39 38.47 -8.99
CA LYS A 466 -31.35 39.71 -9.80
C LYS A 466 -29.95 40.33 -9.82
N GLU A 467 -29.28 40.34 -8.69
CA GLU A 467 -27.91 40.86 -8.57
C GLU A 467 -26.91 39.99 -9.33
N ILE A 468 -27.06 38.67 -9.24
CA ILE A 468 -26.21 37.73 -10.00
C ILE A 468 -26.38 37.99 -11.50
N LEU A 469 -27.63 38.11 -11.99
CA LEU A 469 -27.93 38.42 -13.38
C LEU A 469 -27.26 39.70 -13.86
N GLU A 470 -27.46 40.82 -13.14
CA GLU A 470 -26.85 42.11 -13.49
C GLU A 470 -25.32 42.05 -13.56
N ARG A 471 -24.69 41.30 -12.65
CA ARG A 471 -23.22 41.12 -12.64
C ARG A 471 -22.75 40.21 -13.78
N THR A 472 -23.49 39.14 -14.07
CA THR A 472 -23.15 38.25 -15.19
C THR A 472 -23.35 38.91 -16.55
N ASP A 473 -24.38 39.75 -16.73
CA ASP A 473 -24.60 40.51 -17.97
C ASP A 473 -23.47 41.53 -18.20
N ARG A 474 -23.04 42.23 -17.13
CA ARG A 474 -21.86 43.10 -17.19
C ARG A 474 -20.60 42.32 -17.53
N LEU A 475 -20.39 41.14 -16.95
CA LEU A 475 -19.24 40.29 -17.27
C LEU A 475 -19.24 39.86 -18.74
N CYS A 476 -20.39 39.49 -19.30
CA CYS A 476 -20.52 39.21 -20.75
C CYS A 476 -20.10 40.41 -21.60
N ALA A 477 -20.61 41.61 -21.28
CA ALA A 477 -20.25 42.84 -21.99
C ALA A 477 -18.75 43.15 -21.89
N THR A 478 -18.19 43.12 -20.66
CA THR A 478 -16.76 43.38 -20.41
C THR A 478 -15.85 42.41 -21.18
N VAL A 479 -16.21 41.12 -21.25
CA VAL A 479 -15.41 40.14 -21.99
C VAL A 479 -15.55 40.36 -23.50
N SER A 480 -16.77 40.63 -23.99
CA SER A 480 -17.03 40.90 -25.41
C SER A 480 -16.29 42.15 -25.92
N ASP A 481 -16.15 43.17 -25.08
CA ASP A 481 -15.49 44.44 -25.42
C ASP A 481 -13.97 44.45 -25.09
N SER A 482 -13.44 43.35 -24.56
CA SER A 482 -12.05 43.26 -24.12
C SER A 482 -11.08 43.00 -25.28
N GLU A 483 -10.07 43.85 -25.39
CA GLU A 483 -8.90 43.65 -26.26
C GLU A 483 -7.80 42.77 -25.62
N ALA A 484 -8.01 42.27 -24.39
CA ALA A 484 -7.02 41.46 -23.68
C ALA A 484 -6.98 40.00 -24.17
N PHE A 485 -7.91 39.59 -25.03
CA PHE A 485 -7.91 38.28 -25.68
C PHE A 485 -7.23 38.38 -27.06
N ILE A 486 -6.51 37.32 -27.45
CA ILE A 486 -5.82 37.26 -28.75
C ILE A 486 -6.76 37.43 -29.95
N VAL A 487 -8.02 37.01 -29.79
CA VAL A 487 -9.12 37.23 -30.72
C VAL A 487 -10.34 37.69 -29.93
N PRO A 488 -11.28 38.46 -30.55
CA PRO A 488 -12.53 38.80 -29.90
C PRO A 488 -13.24 37.55 -29.36
N SER A 489 -13.53 37.55 -28.07
CA SER A 489 -14.05 36.39 -27.35
C SER A 489 -15.29 36.78 -26.55
N THR A 490 -16.24 35.86 -26.50
CA THR A 490 -17.46 36.00 -25.71
C THR A 490 -17.57 34.85 -24.73
N ILE A 491 -18.43 35.02 -23.72
CA ILE A 491 -18.74 33.96 -22.75
C ILE A 491 -20.23 33.66 -22.73
N SER A 492 -20.52 32.37 -22.58
CA SER A 492 -21.87 31.88 -22.27
C SER A 492 -21.97 31.52 -20.80
N ILE A 493 -23.12 31.81 -20.20
CA ILE A 493 -23.38 31.62 -18.77
C ILE A 493 -24.70 30.88 -18.54
N GLY A 494 -24.67 29.84 -17.71
CA GLY A 494 -25.84 29.17 -17.16
C GLY A 494 -25.96 29.44 -15.66
N LEU A 495 -27.12 29.95 -15.23
CA LEU A 495 -27.37 30.29 -13.82
C LEU A 495 -28.43 29.35 -13.23
N PHE A 496 -28.14 28.73 -12.09
CA PHE A 496 -29.12 28.14 -11.18
C PHE A 496 -29.24 29.00 -9.91
N HIS A 497 -30.44 29.14 -9.38
CA HIS A 497 -30.67 29.85 -8.13
C HIS A 497 -31.85 29.19 -7.39
N THR A 498 -31.76 29.11 -6.06
CA THR A 498 -32.70 28.34 -5.21
C THR A 498 -34.11 28.90 -5.18
N ASP A 499 -34.31 30.19 -5.49
CA ASP A 499 -35.64 30.82 -5.61
C ASP A 499 -36.57 30.20 -6.68
N ARG A 500 -36.03 29.34 -7.56
CA ARG A 500 -36.81 28.62 -8.58
C ARG A 500 -37.36 27.28 -8.10
N ILE A 501 -37.02 26.83 -6.89
CA ILE A 501 -37.58 25.61 -6.33
C ILE A 501 -38.96 25.96 -5.77
N GLU A 502 -40.03 25.44 -6.40
CA GLU A 502 -41.39 25.63 -5.90
C GLU A 502 -41.49 25.11 -4.46
N ASN A 503 -42.13 25.88 -3.55
CA ASN A 503 -42.30 25.50 -2.13
C ASN A 503 -42.94 24.10 -1.91
N THR A 504 -43.56 23.53 -2.94
CA THR A 504 -44.21 22.22 -2.95
C THR A 504 -43.28 21.05 -3.30
N LYS A 505 -42.07 21.29 -3.80
CA LYS A 505 -41.05 20.27 -4.12
C LYS A 505 -39.77 20.53 -3.34
N ARG A 506 -39.65 19.95 -2.14
CA ARG A 506 -38.39 19.95 -1.38
C ARG A 506 -37.56 18.73 -1.81
N PHE A 507 -36.47 18.97 -2.54
CA PHE A 507 -35.48 17.94 -2.86
C PHE A 507 -34.69 17.55 -1.59
N SER A 508 -34.20 16.31 -1.54
CA SER A 508 -33.14 15.95 -0.59
C SER A 508 -31.88 16.78 -0.86
N ASN A 509 -30.94 16.83 0.09
CA ASN A 509 -29.69 17.56 -0.10
C ASN A 509 -28.84 16.98 -1.24
N GLU A 510 -28.87 15.65 -1.45
CA GLU A 510 -28.19 15.01 -2.58
C GLU A 510 -28.90 15.32 -3.92
N GLU A 511 -30.24 15.28 -3.95
CA GLU A 511 -31.02 15.63 -5.14
C GLU A 511 -30.85 17.10 -5.51
N LEU A 512 -30.74 18.00 -4.53
CA LEU A 512 -30.50 19.42 -4.76
C LEU A 512 -29.13 19.68 -5.38
N GLU A 513 -28.10 18.96 -4.92
CA GLU A 513 -26.75 19.01 -5.52
C GLU A 513 -26.80 18.69 -7.01
N GLU A 514 -27.46 17.57 -7.35
CA GLU A 514 -27.60 17.10 -8.73
C GLU A 514 -28.44 18.07 -9.58
N VAL A 515 -29.62 18.48 -9.08
CA VAL A 515 -30.52 19.41 -9.78
C VAL A 515 -29.85 20.75 -10.05
N ALA A 516 -29.13 21.31 -9.07
CA ALA A 516 -28.44 22.59 -9.22
C ALA A 516 -27.36 22.51 -10.32
N LEU A 517 -26.51 21.49 -10.26
CA LEU A 517 -25.43 21.31 -11.21
C LEU A 517 -25.94 21.02 -12.63
N GLN A 518 -26.90 20.10 -12.77
CA GLN A 518 -27.50 19.76 -14.07
C GLN A 518 -28.23 20.95 -14.68
N THR A 519 -28.98 21.71 -13.87
CA THR A 519 -29.68 22.90 -14.36
C THR A 519 -28.71 23.97 -14.86
N ALA A 520 -27.65 24.25 -14.12
CA ALA A 520 -26.64 25.23 -14.53
C ALA A 520 -25.89 24.76 -15.80
N LEU A 521 -25.53 23.48 -15.90
CA LEU A 521 -24.89 22.90 -17.08
C LEU A 521 -25.79 22.94 -18.32
N TYR A 522 -27.06 22.57 -18.16
CA TYR A 522 -28.05 22.62 -19.22
C TYR A 522 -28.23 24.06 -19.74
N ARG A 523 -28.35 25.03 -18.84
CA ARG A 523 -28.47 26.46 -19.20
C ARG A 523 -27.22 26.99 -19.89
N LEU A 524 -26.02 26.58 -19.47
CA LEU A 524 -24.79 26.93 -20.16
C LEU A 524 -24.77 26.39 -21.60
N LYS A 525 -25.19 25.13 -21.81
CA LYS A 525 -25.32 24.54 -23.15
C LYS A 525 -26.34 25.28 -24.01
N LEU A 526 -27.48 25.68 -23.42
CA LEU A 526 -28.49 26.48 -24.12
C LEU A 526 -27.96 27.86 -24.53
N ALA A 527 -27.24 28.55 -23.65
CA ALA A 527 -26.63 29.85 -23.94
C ALA A 527 -25.72 29.76 -25.17
N LYS A 528 -24.87 28.73 -25.23
CA LYS A 528 -24.01 28.45 -26.39
C LYS A 528 -24.80 28.15 -27.67
N ARG A 529 -25.84 27.30 -27.59
CA ARG A 529 -26.69 26.96 -28.74
C ARG A 529 -27.47 28.14 -29.29
N GLN A 530 -27.81 29.12 -28.45
CA GLN A 530 -28.53 30.33 -28.84
C GLN A 530 -27.62 31.42 -29.44
N GLY A 531 -26.39 31.09 -29.82
CA GLY A 531 -25.43 32.02 -30.44
C GLY A 531 -24.40 32.61 -29.48
N GLY A 532 -24.32 32.14 -28.24
CA GLY A 532 -23.31 32.58 -27.27
C GLY A 532 -23.55 33.99 -26.71
N ASN A 533 -22.53 34.52 -26.02
CA ASN A 533 -22.51 35.86 -25.43
C ASN A 533 -23.76 36.24 -24.60
N LYS A 534 -24.23 35.33 -23.76
CA LYS A 534 -25.47 35.56 -22.99
C LYS A 534 -25.55 34.73 -21.72
N VAL A 535 -26.43 35.20 -20.85
CA VAL A 535 -26.83 34.52 -19.61
C VAL A 535 -28.19 33.84 -19.81
N VAL A 536 -28.27 32.55 -19.48
CA VAL A 536 -29.54 31.82 -19.40
C VAL A 536 -29.82 31.49 -17.94
N ALA A 537 -30.83 32.15 -17.36
CA ALA A 537 -31.25 31.96 -15.97
C ALA A 537 -32.70 31.47 -15.81
N ASP A 538 -33.49 31.56 -16.88
CA ASP A 538 -34.87 31.13 -16.94
C ASP A 538 -35.06 30.13 -18.07
N SER A 539 -35.44 28.91 -17.70
CA SER A 539 -35.86 27.89 -18.65
C SER A 539 -37.31 28.10 -19.12
N SER A 540 -37.98 29.20 -18.73
CA SER A 540 -39.43 29.43 -18.96
C SER A 540 -39.81 29.66 -20.43
N LYS A 541 -38.89 29.46 -21.37
CA LYS A 541 -39.22 29.31 -22.79
C LYS A 541 -38.69 28.04 -23.47
N VAL A 542 -38.08 27.09 -22.77
CA VAL A 542 -37.68 25.80 -23.37
C VAL A 542 -37.82 24.64 -22.36
N TRP A 543 -39.05 24.11 -22.36
CA TRP A 543 -39.47 22.70 -22.24
C TRP A 543 -39.56 21.94 -20.91
N ASN A 544 -40.79 21.97 -20.36
CA ASN A 544 -41.58 20.79 -20.00
C ASN A 544 -42.12 20.03 -21.26
N ALA A 545 -41.36 19.84 -22.35
CA ALA A 545 -41.90 19.09 -23.52
C ALA A 545 -41.35 17.69 -23.72
N ASN A 546 -40.34 17.24 -23.00
CA ASN A 546 -40.00 15.82 -23.10
C ASN A 546 -41.14 14.92 -22.56
N SER A 547 -42.04 15.46 -21.74
CA SER A 547 -43.25 14.74 -21.27
C SER A 547 -44.32 14.53 -22.34
N SER A 548 -44.20 15.08 -23.56
CA SER A 548 -45.09 14.73 -24.68
C SER A 548 -44.48 13.72 -25.65
N ILE A 549 -43.16 13.55 -25.64
CA ILE A 549 -42.45 12.65 -26.57
C ILE A 549 -42.59 11.20 -26.11
N ARG A 550 -43.23 10.40 -26.95
CA ARG A 550 -43.53 8.98 -26.77
C ARG A 550 -42.46 8.13 -27.42
N ILE A 551 -41.84 7.26 -26.65
CA ILE A 551 -40.76 6.39 -27.10
C ILE A 551 -41.16 4.93 -26.91
N VAL A 552 -41.07 4.14 -27.97
CA VAL A 552 -41.14 2.67 -27.85
C VAL A 552 -39.71 2.13 -27.70
N LEU A 553 -39.45 1.43 -26.60
CA LEU A 553 -38.19 0.71 -26.35
C LEU A 553 -38.40 -0.80 -26.47
N ALA A 554 -37.86 -1.39 -27.53
CA ALA A 554 -37.96 -2.81 -27.84
C ALA A 554 -36.64 -3.54 -27.61
N ALA A 555 -36.53 -4.30 -26.54
CA ALA A 555 -35.32 -5.02 -26.18
C ALA A 555 -35.65 -6.32 -25.45
N ASN A 556 -34.78 -7.32 -25.56
CA ASN A 556 -34.94 -8.52 -24.74
C ASN A 556 -34.84 -8.16 -23.25
N PRO A 557 -35.51 -8.90 -22.35
CA PRO A 557 -35.37 -8.69 -20.91
C PRO A 557 -33.91 -8.84 -20.46
N GLY A 558 -33.37 -7.83 -19.76
CA GLY A 558 -31.97 -7.84 -19.34
C GLY A 558 -31.54 -6.53 -18.67
N ILE A 559 -30.28 -6.48 -18.23
CA ILE A 559 -29.69 -5.32 -17.55
C ILE A 559 -29.65 -4.10 -18.48
N GLU A 560 -29.28 -4.29 -19.75
CA GLU A 560 -29.17 -3.19 -20.72
C GLU A 560 -30.51 -2.48 -20.96
N LYS A 561 -31.61 -3.25 -21.08
CA LYS A 561 -32.97 -2.69 -21.18
C LYS A 561 -33.31 -1.83 -19.96
N LYS A 562 -33.02 -2.32 -18.74
CA LYS A 562 -33.30 -1.57 -17.50
C LYS A 562 -32.51 -0.27 -17.41
N LEU A 563 -31.22 -0.30 -17.77
CA LEU A 563 -30.37 0.89 -17.76
C LEU A 563 -30.86 1.96 -18.74
N ILE A 564 -31.23 1.55 -19.96
CA ILE A 564 -31.78 2.45 -20.97
C ILE A 564 -33.15 3.00 -20.53
N GLU A 565 -34.00 2.15 -19.96
CA GLU A 565 -35.31 2.54 -19.41
C GLU A 565 -35.15 3.61 -18.32
N GLU A 566 -34.29 3.38 -17.32
CA GLU A 566 -34.05 4.34 -16.24
C GLU A 566 -33.48 5.66 -16.76
N ALA A 567 -32.53 5.61 -17.69
CA ALA A 567 -31.95 6.78 -18.32
C ALA A 567 -33.00 7.64 -19.04
N LEU A 568 -33.86 7.02 -19.85
CA LEU A 568 -34.90 7.74 -20.60
C LEU A 568 -36.03 8.25 -19.69
N LYS A 569 -36.37 7.53 -18.60
CA LYS A 569 -37.34 8.01 -17.60
C LYS A 569 -36.84 9.25 -16.87
N ARG A 570 -35.55 9.32 -16.51
CA ARG A 570 -34.95 10.49 -15.87
C ARG A 570 -35.03 11.74 -16.75
N GLU A 571 -34.93 11.57 -18.06
CA GLU A 571 -35.07 12.66 -19.05
C GLU A 571 -36.54 13.08 -19.31
N GLY A 572 -37.51 12.40 -18.68
CA GLY A 572 -38.92 12.79 -18.70
C GLY A 572 -39.72 12.29 -19.90
N TYR A 573 -39.22 11.34 -20.69
CA TYR A 573 -39.92 10.77 -21.85
C TYR A 573 -41.06 9.81 -21.46
N ILE A 574 -42.13 9.75 -22.25
CA ILE A 574 -43.19 8.73 -22.11
C ILE A 574 -42.70 7.43 -22.74
N LEU A 575 -42.43 6.41 -21.93
CA LEU A 575 -41.89 5.12 -22.42
C LEU A 575 -42.94 4.03 -22.51
N PHE A 576 -42.93 3.33 -23.66
CA PHE A 576 -43.66 2.09 -23.90
C PHE A 576 -42.66 0.95 -24.11
N LEU A 577 -42.71 -0.05 -23.23
CA LEU A 577 -41.69 -1.10 -23.18
C LEU A 577 -42.18 -2.35 -23.90
N ALA A 578 -41.41 -2.81 -24.88
CA ALA A 578 -41.61 -4.10 -25.54
C ALA A 578 -40.49 -5.07 -25.16
N SER A 579 -40.84 -6.33 -24.89
CA SER A 579 -39.89 -7.40 -24.56
C SER A 579 -39.52 -8.27 -25.77
N ASN A 580 -40.16 -8.03 -26.91
CA ASN A 580 -39.94 -8.72 -28.18
C ASN A 580 -40.44 -7.85 -29.35
N GLY A 581 -40.02 -8.15 -30.58
CA GLY A 581 -40.37 -7.29 -31.72
C GLY A 581 -41.85 -7.33 -32.13
N LEU A 582 -42.58 -8.40 -31.80
CA LEU A 582 -44.02 -8.50 -32.11
C LEU A 582 -44.85 -7.60 -31.19
N GLU A 583 -44.48 -7.55 -29.91
CA GLU A 583 -45.03 -6.62 -28.92
C GLU A 583 -44.69 -5.17 -29.29
N ALA A 584 -43.46 -4.91 -29.76
CA ALA A 584 -43.06 -3.60 -30.26
C ALA A 584 -43.96 -3.14 -31.41
N ARG A 585 -44.26 -4.02 -32.38
CA ARG A 585 -45.19 -3.73 -33.47
C ARG A 585 -46.58 -3.31 -32.96
N THR A 586 -47.14 -4.07 -32.01
CA THR A 586 -48.45 -3.77 -31.43
C THR A 586 -48.44 -2.44 -30.66
N LEU A 587 -47.38 -2.13 -29.91
CA LEU A 587 -47.25 -0.86 -29.19
C LEU A 587 -47.07 0.32 -30.14
N ILE A 588 -46.32 0.15 -31.23
CA ILE A 588 -46.14 1.21 -32.24
C ILE A 588 -47.48 1.59 -32.88
N GLU A 589 -48.29 0.59 -33.23
CA GLU A 589 -49.62 0.82 -33.82
C GLU A 589 -50.62 1.45 -32.84
N LYS A 590 -50.54 1.06 -31.56
CA LYS A 590 -51.46 1.52 -30.53
C LYS A 590 -51.10 2.91 -29.99
N GLU A 591 -49.83 3.13 -29.69
CA GLU A 591 -49.36 4.28 -28.91
C GLU A 591 -48.84 5.43 -29.78
N ASN A 592 -48.63 5.20 -31.09
CA ASN A 592 -48.11 6.17 -32.06
C ASN A 592 -46.85 6.91 -31.54
N PRO A 593 -45.72 6.21 -31.38
CA PRO A 593 -44.52 6.81 -30.81
C PRO A 593 -43.87 7.81 -31.76
N ASP A 594 -43.19 8.78 -31.17
CA ASP A 594 -42.41 9.79 -31.88
C ASP A 594 -40.98 9.31 -32.14
N ILE A 595 -40.47 8.37 -31.34
CA ILE A 595 -39.16 7.72 -31.52
C ILE A 595 -39.25 6.22 -31.22
N ILE A 596 -38.56 5.41 -32.02
CA ILE A 596 -38.44 3.96 -31.79
C ILE A 596 -36.98 3.63 -31.48
N ILE A 597 -36.74 2.94 -30.37
CA ILE A 597 -35.43 2.42 -29.97
C ILE A 597 -35.53 0.90 -29.90
N SER A 598 -34.73 0.17 -30.68
CA SER A 598 -34.79 -1.30 -30.71
C SER A 598 -33.42 -1.95 -30.63
N GLU A 599 -33.32 -3.02 -29.85
CA GLU A 599 -32.22 -3.98 -29.95
C GLU A 599 -32.36 -4.72 -31.28
N LEU A 600 -31.25 -4.95 -32.00
CA LEU A 600 -31.28 -5.62 -33.30
C LEU A 600 -31.88 -7.04 -33.22
N MET A 601 -31.44 -7.80 -32.22
CA MET A 601 -31.73 -9.22 -32.05
C MET A 601 -32.83 -9.45 -31.00
N THR A 602 -33.99 -8.82 -31.16
CA THR A 602 -35.15 -9.11 -30.31
C THR A 602 -35.80 -10.45 -30.64
N SER A 603 -36.33 -11.13 -29.62
CA SER A 603 -37.11 -12.35 -29.81
C SER A 603 -38.38 -12.11 -30.66
N LYS A 604 -38.90 -13.18 -31.29
CA LYS A 604 -40.10 -13.23 -32.16
C LYS A 604 -40.07 -12.43 -33.47
N LEU A 605 -39.43 -11.26 -33.52
CA LEU A 605 -39.32 -10.42 -34.72
C LEU A 605 -38.10 -9.52 -34.60
N SER A 606 -37.15 -9.59 -35.54
CA SER A 606 -35.94 -8.74 -35.51
C SER A 606 -36.25 -7.28 -35.82
N ALA A 607 -35.40 -6.35 -35.33
CA ALA A 607 -35.57 -4.92 -35.59
C ALA A 607 -35.52 -4.56 -37.09
N PHE A 608 -34.70 -5.25 -37.89
CA PHE A 608 -34.66 -5.02 -39.34
C PHE A 608 -35.96 -5.43 -40.02
N THR A 609 -36.56 -6.55 -39.60
CA THR A 609 -37.86 -6.97 -40.14
C THR A 609 -38.93 -5.98 -39.72
N LEU A 610 -38.94 -5.56 -38.45
CA LEU A 610 -39.85 -4.55 -37.92
C LEU A 610 -39.74 -3.24 -38.70
N ARG A 611 -38.52 -2.69 -38.88
CA ARG A 611 -38.30 -1.46 -39.66
C ARG A 611 -38.80 -1.60 -41.10
N LYS A 612 -38.50 -2.72 -41.76
CA LYS A 612 -38.98 -2.98 -43.14
C LYS A 612 -40.50 -3.03 -43.24
N GLU A 613 -41.19 -3.56 -42.23
CA GLU A 613 -42.66 -3.55 -42.16
C GLU A 613 -43.20 -2.14 -41.96
N LEU A 614 -42.61 -1.36 -41.05
CA LEU A 614 -43.01 0.02 -40.77
C LEU A 614 -42.81 0.94 -41.99
N MET A 615 -41.72 0.77 -42.74
CA MET A 615 -41.47 1.55 -43.96
C MET A 615 -42.52 1.35 -45.06
N LYS A 616 -43.28 0.25 -45.05
CA LYS A 616 -44.38 0.03 -46.00
C LYS A 616 -45.63 0.84 -45.66
N LYS A 617 -45.71 1.38 -44.44
CA LYS A 617 -46.84 2.16 -43.94
C LYS A 617 -46.40 3.63 -43.84
N SER A 618 -47.03 4.52 -44.60
CA SER A 618 -46.68 5.95 -44.64
C SER A 618 -46.75 6.64 -43.28
N ALA A 619 -47.59 6.16 -42.36
CA ALA A 619 -47.71 6.71 -41.01
C ALA A 619 -46.48 6.47 -40.13
N TYR A 620 -45.60 5.52 -40.48
CA TYR A 620 -44.48 5.10 -39.64
C TYR A 620 -43.12 5.15 -40.34
N SER A 621 -43.06 5.51 -41.64
CA SER A 621 -41.81 5.51 -42.40
C SER A 621 -40.81 6.56 -41.89
N ASP A 622 -41.33 7.72 -41.46
CA ASP A 622 -40.51 8.89 -41.09
C ASP A 622 -40.15 8.93 -39.60
N ILE A 623 -40.71 8.03 -38.78
CA ILE A 623 -40.37 7.96 -37.36
C ILE A 623 -38.89 7.61 -37.21
N PRO A 624 -38.10 8.41 -36.44
CA PRO A 624 -36.73 8.09 -36.11
C PRO A 624 -36.60 6.71 -35.47
N PHE A 625 -35.77 5.86 -36.09
CA PHE A 625 -35.55 4.49 -35.66
C PHE A 625 -34.09 4.32 -35.24
N ILE A 626 -33.87 4.21 -33.94
CA ILE A 626 -32.56 4.05 -33.30
C ILE A 626 -32.34 2.56 -33.01
N LEU A 627 -31.20 2.05 -33.42
CA LEU A 627 -30.83 0.65 -33.28
C LEU A 627 -29.67 0.50 -32.28
N PHE A 628 -29.65 -0.58 -31.53
CA PHE A 628 -28.46 -0.99 -30.75
C PHE A 628 -28.21 -2.49 -30.83
N SER A 629 -26.95 -2.93 -30.76
CA SER A 629 -26.60 -4.35 -30.79
C SER A 629 -25.16 -4.63 -30.32
N SER A 630 -24.96 -5.80 -29.71
CA SER A 630 -23.63 -6.39 -29.51
C SER A 630 -22.99 -6.90 -30.81
N ASN A 631 -23.79 -7.12 -31.87
CA ASN A 631 -23.32 -7.58 -33.17
C ASN A 631 -23.33 -6.46 -34.21
N LYS A 632 -22.69 -5.33 -33.88
CA LYS A 632 -22.50 -4.21 -34.82
C LYS A 632 -21.24 -4.46 -35.66
N ASN A 633 -21.44 -5.00 -36.86
CA ASN A 633 -20.41 -5.25 -37.86
C ASN A 633 -20.74 -4.60 -39.22
N GLU A 634 -19.81 -4.64 -40.17
CA GLU A 634 -19.96 -4.00 -41.48
C GLU A 634 -21.24 -4.41 -42.23
N ASN A 635 -21.60 -5.70 -42.21
CA ASN A 635 -22.82 -6.19 -42.85
C ASN A 635 -24.09 -5.62 -42.19
N THR A 636 -24.13 -5.59 -40.86
CA THR A 636 -25.28 -5.03 -40.13
C THR A 636 -25.38 -3.51 -40.29
N VAL A 637 -24.26 -2.81 -40.39
CA VAL A 637 -24.22 -1.35 -40.61
C VAL A 637 -24.66 -1.00 -42.04
N SER A 638 -24.17 -1.73 -43.04
CA SER A 638 -24.64 -1.56 -44.43
C SER A 638 -26.15 -1.78 -44.55
N ARG A 639 -26.67 -2.84 -43.90
CA ARG A 639 -28.10 -3.12 -43.86
C ARG A 639 -28.91 -2.06 -43.10
N SER A 640 -28.37 -1.47 -42.02
CA SER A 640 -29.05 -0.41 -41.28
C SER A 640 -29.19 0.86 -42.13
N ILE A 641 -28.17 1.21 -42.92
CA ILE A 641 -28.20 2.35 -43.85
C ILE A 641 -29.32 2.15 -44.87
N GLY A 642 -29.40 0.96 -45.48
CA GLY A 642 -30.44 0.64 -46.47
C GLY A 642 -31.89 0.67 -45.94
N LEU A 643 -32.08 0.63 -44.62
CA LEU A 643 -33.39 0.68 -43.96
C LEU A 643 -33.68 2.05 -43.32
N GLY A 644 -32.86 3.06 -43.59
CA GLY A 644 -33.03 4.42 -43.04
C GLY A 644 -33.04 4.43 -41.51
N ILE A 645 -32.17 3.64 -40.88
CA ILE A 645 -31.96 3.66 -39.43
C ILE A 645 -31.25 4.97 -39.07
N SER A 646 -31.83 5.70 -38.12
CA SER A 646 -31.42 7.05 -37.72
C SER A 646 -30.07 7.06 -37.00
N HIS A 647 -29.85 6.08 -36.14
CA HIS A 647 -28.57 5.88 -35.44
C HIS A 647 -28.39 4.42 -35.05
N PHE A 648 -27.15 3.92 -35.02
CA PHE A 648 -26.85 2.53 -34.63
C PHE A 648 -25.75 2.48 -33.57
N PHE A 649 -26.11 2.14 -32.32
CA PHE A 649 -25.19 1.98 -31.20
C PHE A 649 -24.58 0.57 -31.11
N ALA A 650 -23.34 0.49 -30.63
CA ALA A 650 -22.74 -0.77 -30.19
C ALA A 650 -23.07 -1.00 -28.71
N CYS A 651 -23.32 -2.25 -28.32
CA CYS A 651 -23.46 -2.62 -26.91
C CYS A 651 -22.08 -2.89 -26.28
N PRO A 652 -21.84 -2.48 -25.02
CA PRO A 652 -22.78 -1.80 -24.13
C PRO A 652 -23.03 -0.34 -24.56
N VAL A 653 -24.30 0.07 -24.58
CA VAL A 653 -24.68 1.43 -25.00
C VAL A 653 -24.20 2.46 -23.97
N MET A 654 -23.47 3.48 -24.41
CA MET A 654 -23.14 4.63 -23.57
C MET A 654 -24.38 5.51 -23.37
N LEU A 655 -24.94 5.49 -22.15
CA LEU A 655 -26.23 6.14 -21.85
C LEU A 655 -26.24 7.65 -22.17
N ILE A 656 -25.12 8.35 -21.93
CA ILE A 656 -25.00 9.79 -22.22
C ILE A 656 -25.11 10.08 -23.73
N GLU A 657 -24.60 9.16 -24.56
CA GLU A 657 -24.63 9.27 -26.02
C GLU A 657 -26.04 8.99 -26.53
N LEU A 658 -26.68 7.93 -26.01
CA LEU A 658 -28.07 7.60 -26.30
C LEU A 658 -29.00 8.77 -25.97
N ILE A 659 -28.89 9.33 -24.77
CA ILE A 659 -29.68 10.51 -24.35
C ILE A 659 -29.42 11.68 -25.29
N GLY A 660 -28.16 11.94 -25.66
CA GLY A 660 -27.81 13.01 -26.58
C GLY A 660 -28.46 12.86 -27.97
N VAL A 661 -28.44 11.65 -28.53
CA VAL A 661 -29.05 11.35 -29.84
C VAL A 661 -30.58 11.42 -29.76
N VAL A 662 -31.19 10.82 -28.73
CA VAL A 662 -32.65 10.89 -28.52
C VAL A 662 -33.10 12.35 -28.33
N GLY A 663 -32.36 13.13 -27.54
CA GLY A 663 -32.62 14.55 -27.33
C GLY A 663 -32.52 15.40 -28.60
N LEU A 664 -31.63 15.03 -29.53
CA LEU A 664 -31.52 15.69 -30.83
C LEU A 664 -32.78 15.49 -31.68
N TYR A 665 -33.29 14.25 -31.77
CA TYR A 665 -34.53 13.96 -32.49
C TYR A 665 -35.75 14.56 -31.80
N ALA A 666 -35.84 14.45 -30.47
CA ALA A 666 -36.92 15.06 -29.69
C ALA A 666 -36.99 16.59 -29.92
N SER A 667 -35.83 17.26 -29.91
CA SER A 667 -35.77 18.71 -30.17
C SER A 667 -36.24 19.08 -31.58
N SER A 668 -35.91 18.26 -32.59
CA SER A 668 -36.36 18.48 -33.97
C SER A 668 -37.88 18.30 -34.14
N LEU A 669 -38.46 17.33 -33.44
CA LEU A 669 -39.91 17.04 -33.49
C LEU A 669 -40.71 18.15 -32.82
N LEU A 670 -40.25 18.61 -31.66
CA LEU A 670 -40.89 19.71 -30.93
C LEU A 670 -40.80 21.07 -31.66
N GLN A 671 -39.88 21.22 -32.62
CA GLN A 671 -39.78 22.40 -33.49
C GLN A 671 -40.69 22.33 -34.72
N GLN A 672 -41.25 21.17 -35.07
CA GLN A 672 -42.18 21.01 -36.19
C GLN A 672 -43.65 21.20 -35.79
N GLU A 673 -43.97 21.07 -34.50
CA GLU A 673 -45.32 21.28 -33.94
C GLU A 673 -45.56 22.73 -33.45
N ALA A 674 -44.50 23.55 -33.38
CA ALA A 674 -44.55 24.96 -33.01
C ALA A 674 -44.49 25.86 -34.25
#